data_AF-A0A9E5ZYU3-F1
#
_entry.id   AF-A0A9E5ZYU3-F1
#
_cell.length_a   1.000
_cell.length_b   1.000
_cell.length_c   1.000
_cell.angle_alpha   90.00
_cell.angle_beta   90.00
_cell.angle_gamma   90.00
#
_symmetry.space_group_name_H-M   'P 1'
#
loop_
_entity.id
_entity.type
_entity.pdbx_description
1 polymer ?
#
loop_
_entity_poly.entity_id
_entity_poly.type
_entity_poly.pdbx_seq_one_letter_code
_entity_poly.pdbx_strand_id
1 'polypeptide(L)'
;MKKNTLLLLLLLSCFCQDSIAQLTYVPDDNFEAYLEANSMGNGIANDDYVTTANIENVTTLDLEAQNIGDATGIEGFVSITNLFFDNNQITAIDLSKNTELYRFSISYNSLVTLDFTGNLMLYDIDISNNLLTSINLNNNTALVYLDVTNNLLTSINTSNNTLLYSMGIDNNQLSSIDVSNNTILSGITATNNLLTTIDLTLNTLLFHVDIQNNQLTSVNIQNGVNTNLSTSYQFNTKNNPNLYCILVDNISYSTTNWTNIDAQSYFRIDCVETYVPDDNFENYLETHDANGNTVIIGDTSSMGNGVANDDYVTTTAIESVTTLDINTLDIGDLPGIEDFLALEYFYCNDNGFNDIDVSSNTNLIELHCYNNFIGGTIDISSNTKLEKLIANDCQMTNLILGANNVLTELNIYNSNIPSLDLSTTTAITNLNCSQNYNLNTLDVSVLPLLTDLNCGNINITSLNLSSNTNLVSLTANNLNGFNLDLSSNTLLTTIIVTASDLTSLNVKNGNNTNIVVFEATENVPLTCIQVDDAVYSTANWINIDTQVSFNEDCSETYVPDNNFENYLETHDASGNTVAIGTTTSMGNGIANDNYVFTNAISSVIDLDVNNQSIVDLTGIAGFSAIETLRCYENNITTLNVTQNTALIELRCRENGMTSLDVSQNINLIDLYCQKNSLTSLDITQSTALVNLSFYNNSLTTIDVTQNVLLEQIDCVNNSLASIDVTQNVVLKYFYCDENNLTSLDVTQNILLDEFYCNYNQITSLDVSNCIVLDEFNCSYNNLSSLNIKNGNNIGIGTVEIQGNSNLTCVLVDDVTYSTTNWTDIDVQTNFSETDCYSRLELTAILQGAMLNPNTGEETWMRDDLRIAGLVPIASPYTPDAIQAGVLDITGAKAVVDWVLIELRSATDNTSIITTMDGLLLRDGSIVSTDGVSSVMMFANTGSYYVSIKHRNHLGIMSNSTITISNTGTAVDFTDANNQITYGTDAQTSLGMPTGIVGMWTGDVNGDGILQYTGATPDTPSILSNVLNDVGNFLNLPTYNVTGYNANDVDMNGGAQYTGAAPDSPNLLKNTLSHPGNFLNLSTFSITEQLPE
;
A
#
# COMPACT_ATOMS: atom_id res chain seq x y z
N MET A 1 11.20 31.18 -51.08
CA MET A 1 10.33 31.16 -52.28
C MET A 1 9.29 30.06 -52.13
N LYS A 2 8.12 30.20 -52.79
CA LYS A 2 7.08 29.21 -53.17
C LYS A 2 7.23 27.75 -52.65
N LYS A 3 6.18 27.05 -52.22
CA LYS A 3 4.77 27.09 -52.74
C LYS A 3 3.79 26.40 -51.75
N ASN A 4 2.60 26.95 -51.52
CA ASN A 4 1.48 26.28 -50.83
C ASN A 4 0.46 25.69 -51.83
N THR A 5 -0.32 24.70 -51.39
CA THR A 5 -1.49 24.16 -52.12
C THR A 5 -2.51 23.57 -51.12
N LEU A 6 -3.78 24.01 -51.11
CA LEU A 6 -4.99 23.17 -51.35
C LEU A 6 -6.34 23.95 -51.25
N LEU A 7 -7.25 23.64 -52.19
CA LEU A 7 -8.75 23.68 -52.24
C LEU A 7 -9.66 24.78 -51.60
N LEU A 8 -10.45 25.40 -52.50
CA LEU A 8 -11.95 25.38 -52.60
C LEU A 8 -12.87 26.42 -51.90
N LEU A 9 -13.46 27.36 -52.69
CA LEU A 9 -14.90 27.76 -52.70
C LEU A 9 -15.28 28.74 -53.88
N LEU A 10 -16.59 29.08 -54.04
CA LEU A 10 -17.24 30.35 -54.52
C LEU A 10 -17.89 30.59 -55.95
N LEU A 11 -19.13 31.17 -55.94
CA LEU A 11 -19.96 31.95 -56.98
C LEU A 11 -20.74 31.15 -58.10
N LEU A 12 -21.81 31.61 -58.84
CA LEU A 12 -22.62 32.88 -59.01
C LEU A 12 -24.03 32.68 -59.72
N SER A 13 -25.05 33.57 -59.49
CA SER A 13 -26.18 34.01 -60.42
C SER A 13 -27.35 33.02 -60.79
N CYS A 14 -28.54 33.33 -61.40
CA CYS A 14 -29.32 34.55 -61.81
C CYS A 14 -30.84 34.24 -62.12
N PHE A 15 -31.77 35.22 -62.23
CA PHE A 15 -33.26 35.06 -62.46
C PHE A 15 -34.02 36.34 -62.99
N CYS A 16 -35.35 36.30 -63.36
CA CYS A 16 -36.24 37.48 -63.69
C CYS A 16 -37.78 37.19 -63.93
N GLN A 17 -38.77 38.01 -63.44
CA GLN A 17 -40.18 38.25 -63.95
C GLN A 17 -41.11 39.21 -63.09
N ASP A 18 -42.36 39.54 -63.52
CA ASP A 18 -43.27 40.69 -63.08
C ASP A 18 -44.61 40.36 -62.29
N SER A 19 -45.50 41.35 -61.98
CA SER A 19 -46.60 41.31 -60.94
C SER A 19 -48.04 41.85 -61.26
N ILE A 20 -48.98 41.84 -60.27
CA ILE A 20 -50.43 42.24 -60.27
C ILE A 20 -50.81 43.01 -58.95
N ALA A 21 -51.99 43.69 -58.88
CA ALA A 21 -52.49 44.52 -57.74
C ALA A 21 -53.41 43.79 -56.71
N GLN A 22 -53.79 44.46 -55.60
CA GLN A 22 -54.35 43.88 -54.35
C GLN A 22 -55.65 44.56 -53.86
N LEU A 23 -56.47 43.81 -53.09
CA LEU A 23 -57.75 44.21 -52.45
C LEU A 23 -57.76 43.83 -50.94
N THR A 24 -58.66 44.46 -50.16
CA THR A 24 -58.96 44.18 -48.74
C THR A 24 -60.42 43.72 -48.59
N TYR A 25 -60.70 42.75 -47.71
CA TYR A 25 -62.05 42.20 -47.45
C TYR A 25 -62.81 43.02 -46.41
N VAL A 26 -64.10 43.30 -46.64
CA VAL A 26 -64.99 44.09 -45.77
C VAL A 26 -66.42 43.52 -45.82
N PRO A 27 -66.82 42.61 -44.90
CA PRO A 27 -68.06 41.83 -45.01
C PRO A 27 -69.31 42.43 -44.34
N ASP A 28 -69.20 43.51 -43.56
CA ASP A 28 -70.38 44.21 -43.02
C ASP A 28 -70.91 45.18 -44.08
N ASP A 29 -72.11 44.89 -44.61
CA ASP A 29 -72.80 45.71 -45.63
C ASP A 29 -72.83 47.22 -45.28
N ASN A 30 -72.89 47.59 -43.99
CA ASN A 30 -72.92 49.00 -43.57
C ASN A 30 -71.51 49.61 -43.56
N PHE A 31 -70.49 48.84 -43.18
CA PHE A 31 -69.11 49.27 -43.22
C PHE A 31 -68.62 49.42 -44.68
N GLU A 32 -68.87 48.42 -45.54
CA GLU A 32 -68.50 48.49 -46.96
C GLU A 32 -69.22 49.65 -47.67
N ALA A 33 -70.54 49.80 -47.44
CA ALA A 33 -71.30 50.92 -48.00
C ALA A 33 -70.84 52.30 -47.51
N TYR A 34 -70.38 52.43 -46.25
CA TYR A 34 -69.74 53.66 -45.77
C TYR A 34 -68.44 53.93 -46.54
N LEU A 35 -67.60 52.92 -46.80
CA LEU A 35 -66.33 53.09 -47.51
C LEU A 35 -66.54 53.43 -49.00
N GLU A 36 -67.45 52.75 -49.69
CA GLU A 36 -67.86 53.10 -51.06
C GLU A 36 -68.41 54.54 -51.14
N ALA A 37 -69.33 54.91 -50.24
CA ALA A 37 -69.91 56.26 -50.21
C ALA A 37 -68.87 57.37 -49.98
N ASN A 38 -67.79 57.07 -49.25
CA ASN A 38 -66.69 58.00 -48.97
C ASN A 38 -65.52 57.90 -49.97
N SER A 39 -65.70 57.22 -51.11
CA SER A 39 -64.66 57.04 -52.15
C SER A 39 -63.42 56.25 -51.70
N MET A 40 -63.56 55.44 -50.64
CA MET A 40 -62.53 54.53 -50.13
C MET A 40 -62.68 53.09 -50.67
N GLY A 41 -63.83 52.77 -51.27
CA GLY A 41 -64.14 51.45 -51.84
C GLY A 41 -63.39 51.08 -53.13
N ASN A 42 -63.84 50.02 -53.81
CA ASN A 42 -63.35 49.60 -55.13
C ASN A 42 -64.16 50.22 -56.31
N GLY A 43 -65.39 50.67 -56.05
CA GLY A 43 -66.36 51.17 -57.03
C GLY A 43 -67.48 50.17 -57.36
N ILE A 44 -67.57 49.05 -56.63
CA ILE A 44 -68.56 47.99 -56.78
C ILE A 44 -69.11 47.69 -55.38
N ALA A 45 -70.28 48.27 -55.05
CA ALA A 45 -70.89 48.09 -53.75
C ALA A 45 -71.44 46.67 -53.55
N ASN A 46 -71.26 46.15 -52.33
CA ASN A 46 -71.68 44.85 -51.84
C ASN A 46 -71.03 43.70 -52.64
N ASP A 47 -69.71 43.77 -52.86
CA ASP A 47 -68.90 42.66 -53.39
C ASP A 47 -67.94 42.04 -52.35
N ASP A 48 -68.00 42.52 -51.10
CA ASP A 48 -67.14 42.23 -49.95
C ASP A 48 -65.70 42.77 -50.04
N TYR A 49 -65.33 43.61 -51.04
CA TYR A 49 -63.94 44.09 -51.19
C TYR A 49 -63.77 45.59 -51.45
N VAL A 50 -62.80 46.19 -50.78
CA VAL A 50 -62.29 47.54 -51.08
C VAL A 50 -60.87 47.50 -51.64
N THR A 51 -60.47 48.53 -52.39
CA THR A 51 -59.09 48.60 -52.91
C THR A 51 -58.15 49.07 -51.80
N THR A 52 -57.18 48.25 -51.40
CA THR A 52 -56.28 48.53 -50.25
C THR A 52 -55.60 49.90 -50.34
N ALA A 53 -55.16 50.30 -51.53
CA ALA A 53 -54.52 51.60 -51.79
C ALA A 53 -55.41 52.83 -51.50
N ASN A 54 -56.73 52.65 -51.43
CA ASN A 54 -57.68 53.72 -51.13
C ASN A 54 -57.89 53.91 -49.61
N ILE A 55 -57.59 52.90 -48.78
CA ILE A 55 -57.75 52.93 -47.31
C ILE A 55 -56.43 53.01 -46.54
N GLU A 56 -55.33 52.50 -47.08
CA GLU A 56 -54.05 52.35 -46.35
C GLU A 56 -53.47 53.69 -45.83
N ASN A 57 -53.84 54.81 -46.46
CA ASN A 57 -53.38 56.16 -46.14
C ASN A 57 -54.39 56.98 -45.28
N VAL A 58 -55.48 56.39 -44.81
CA VAL A 58 -56.53 57.09 -44.04
C VAL A 58 -56.12 57.22 -42.56
N THR A 59 -56.05 58.46 -42.07
CA THR A 59 -55.55 58.77 -40.71
C THR A 59 -56.62 58.88 -39.63
N THR A 60 -57.90 58.97 -40.02
CA THR A 60 -59.03 59.18 -39.12
C THR A 60 -60.26 58.52 -39.71
N LEU A 61 -61.00 57.77 -38.90
CA LEU A 61 -62.25 57.12 -39.30
C LEU A 61 -63.26 57.27 -38.16
N ASP A 62 -64.45 57.76 -38.50
CA ASP A 62 -65.53 58.04 -37.57
C ASP A 62 -66.76 57.24 -38.00
N LEU A 63 -67.08 56.22 -37.21
CA LEU A 63 -68.14 55.25 -37.45
C LEU A 63 -69.15 55.23 -36.30
N GLU A 64 -69.29 56.33 -35.54
CA GLU A 64 -70.30 56.43 -34.48
C GLU A 64 -71.70 56.11 -35.04
N ALA A 65 -72.43 55.23 -34.32
CA ALA A 65 -73.84 54.91 -34.57
C ALA A 65 -74.19 54.48 -36.02
N GLN A 66 -73.24 53.91 -36.78
CA GLN A 66 -73.48 53.40 -38.14
C GLN A 66 -74.20 52.04 -38.17
N ASN A 67 -74.54 51.47 -37.00
CA ASN A 67 -75.13 50.12 -36.85
C ASN A 67 -74.20 49.03 -37.42
N ILE A 68 -72.89 49.17 -37.20
CA ILE A 68 -71.90 48.15 -37.56
C ILE A 68 -71.89 47.05 -36.49
N GLY A 69 -71.84 45.80 -36.95
CA GLY A 69 -71.73 44.61 -36.09
C GLY A 69 -70.40 43.88 -36.25
N ASP A 70 -69.78 43.93 -37.44
CA ASP A 70 -68.47 43.33 -37.74
C ASP A 70 -67.49 44.41 -38.23
N ALA A 71 -66.34 44.53 -37.56
CA ALA A 71 -65.30 45.50 -37.86
C ALA A 71 -64.21 44.97 -38.83
N THR A 72 -64.37 43.75 -39.36
CA THR A 72 -63.46 43.16 -40.35
C THR A 72 -63.28 44.10 -41.55
N GLY A 73 -62.02 44.38 -41.89
CA GLY A 73 -61.61 45.42 -42.84
C GLY A 73 -60.84 46.57 -42.20
N ILE A 74 -61.00 46.80 -40.88
CA ILE A 74 -60.26 47.84 -40.14
C ILE A 74 -58.74 47.61 -40.15
N GLU A 75 -58.30 46.37 -40.33
CA GLU A 75 -56.90 45.99 -40.43
C GLU A 75 -56.20 46.55 -41.69
N GLY A 76 -56.98 47.01 -42.69
CA GLY A 76 -56.45 47.73 -43.86
C GLY A 76 -56.12 49.20 -43.59
N PHE A 77 -56.58 49.78 -42.48
CA PHE A 77 -56.38 51.19 -42.12
C PHE A 77 -55.06 51.39 -41.36
N VAL A 78 -53.95 51.04 -42.00
CA VAL A 78 -52.61 51.00 -41.37
C VAL A 78 -52.07 52.37 -40.92
N SER A 79 -52.62 53.48 -41.43
CA SER A 79 -52.22 54.84 -41.07
C SER A 79 -53.11 55.51 -40.00
N ILE A 80 -54.08 54.80 -39.40
CA ILE A 80 -55.11 55.42 -38.55
C ILE A 80 -54.61 55.81 -37.16
N THR A 81 -54.96 57.04 -36.75
CA THR A 81 -54.51 57.66 -35.48
C THR A 81 -55.65 57.98 -34.52
N ASN A 82 -56.85 58.16 -35.04
CA ASN A 82 -58.06 58.50 -34.29
C ASN A 82 -59.19 57.64 -34.85
N LEU A 83 -59.81 56.81 -34.01
CA LEU A 83 -60.85 55.85 -34.40
C LEU A 83 -61.99 55.89 -33.38
N PHE A 84 -63.21 56.09 -33.89
CA PHE A 84 -64.42 56.24 -33.09
C PHE A 84 -65.47 55.23 -33.55
N PHE A 85 -65.91 54.38 -32.64
CA PHE A 85 -66.84 53.26 -32.88
C PHE A 85 -67.98 53.24 -31.85
N ASP A 86 -68.17 54.31 -31.09
CA ASP A 86 -69.18 54.48 -30.06
C ASP A 86 -70.61 54.22 -30.58
N ASN A 87 -71.50 53.80 -29.67
CA ASN A 87 -72.92 53.60 -29.96
C ASN A 87 -73.23 52.60 -31.11
N ASN A 88 -72.40 51.56 -31.30
CA ASN A 88 -72.60 50.47 -32.28
C ASN A 88 -72.98 49.14 -31.60
N GLN A 89 -72.91 48.03 -32.35
CA GLN A 89 -73.23 46.67 -31.87
C GLN A 89 -71.99 45.77 -31.87
N ILE A 90 -70.80 46.36 -31.71
CA ILE A 90 -69.52 45.66 -31.84
C ILE A 90 -69.25 44.80 -30.61
N THR A 91 -68.89 43.54 -30.87
CA THR A 91 -68.59 42.52 -29.85
C THR A 91 -67.12 42.08 -29.85
N ALA A 92 -66.41 42.30 -30.95
CA ALA A 92 -64.97 42.11 -31.10
C ALA A 92 -64.40 43.06 -32.17
N ILE A 93 -63.13 43.44 -32.03
CA ILE A 93 -62.39 44.28 -32.98
C ILE A 93 -60.89 43.91 -32.93
N ASP A 94 -60.23 43.80 -34.09
CA ASP A 94 -58.78 43.58 -34.19
C ASP A 94 -58.07 44.89 -34.53
N LEU A 95 -57.33 45.45 -33.56
CA LEU A 95 -56.56 46.68 -33.71
C LEU A 95 -55.07 46.45 -34.05
N SER A 96 -54.67 45.21 -34.36
CA SER A 96 -53.27 44.77 -34.49
C SER A 96 -52.51 45.35 -35.70
N LYS A 97 -53.20 46.05 -36.61
CA LYS A 97 -52.59 46.80 -37.72
C LYS A 97 -52.71 48.32 -37.55
N ASN A 98 -53.48 48.79 -36.58
CA ASN A 98 -53.76 50.20 -36.34
C ASN A 98 -52.74 50.75 -35.30
N THR A 99 -51.44 50.53 -35.55
CA THR A 99 -50.36 50.77 -34.58
C THR A 99 -50.17 52.25 -34.24
N GLU A 100 -50.62 53.15 -35.11
CA GLU A 100 -50.52 54.61 -34.94
C GLU A 100 -51.66 55.21 -34.08
N LEU A 101 -52.55 54.38 -33.51
CA LEU A 101 -53.67 54.87 -32.68
C LEU A 101 -53.21 55.67 -31.45
N TYR A 102 -53.64 56.92 -31.40
CA TYR A 102 -53.39 57.90 -30.36
C TYR A 102 -54.63 58.16 -29.49
N ARG A 103 -55.82 58.08 -30.09
CA ARG A 103 -57.13 58.12 -29.42
C ARG A 103 -58.03 57.01 -29.94
N PHE A 104 -58.76 56.39 -29.03
CA PHE A 104 -59.70 55.32 -29.34
C PHE A 104 -60.91 55.41 -28.41
N SER A 105 -62.11 55.37 -28.98
CA SER A 105 -63.37 55.34 -28.22
C SER A 105 -64.32 54.32 -28.83
N ILE A 106 -64.93 53.52 -27.96
CA ILE A 106 -65.90 52.47 -28.29
C ILE A 106 -66.89 52.26 -27.12
N SER A 107 -67.23 53.37 -26.47
CA SER A 107 -68.21 53.41 -25.38
C SER A 107 -69.57 52.86 -25.85
N TYR A 108 -70.37 52.35 -24.90
CA TYR A 108 -71.72 51.83 -25.15
C TYR A 108 -71.82 50.77 -26.26
N ASN A 109 -70.83 49.88 -26.35
CA ASN A 109 -70.82 48.69 -27.20
C ASN A 109 -71.05 47.42 -26.34
N SER A 110 -70.60 46.25 -26.80
CA SER A 110 -70.74 44.97 -26.06
C SER A 110 -69.42 44.18 -26.01
N LEU A 111 -68.31 44.89 -25.82
CA LEU A 111 -66.99 44.28 -25.69
C LEU A 111 -66.83 43.53 -24.37
N VAL A 112 -66.44 42.27 -24.45
CA VAL A 112 -66.02 41.44 -23.30
C VAL A 112 -64.48 41.43 -23.16
N THR A 113 -63.77 41.64 -24.26
CA THR A 113 -62.31 41.67 -24.36
C THR A 113 -61.86 42.73 -25.35
N LEU A 114 -60.72 43.36 -25.10
CA LEU A 114 -60.07 44.30 -26.00
C LEU A 114 -58.54 44.20 -25.82
N ASP A 115 -57.79 44.27 -26.93
CA ASP A 115 -56.33 44.21 -26.92
C ASP A 115 -55.73 45.52 -27.46
N PHE A 116 -54.84 46.13 -26.67
CA PHE A 116 -54.09 47.33 -27.02
C PHE A 116 -52.58 47.08 -27.12
N THR A 117 -52.13 45.82 -27.15
CA THR A 117 -50.71 45.42 -27.11
C THR A 117 -49.88 46.07 -28.23
N GLY A 118 -50.46 46.32 -29.40
CA GLY A 118 -49.81 46.99 -30.54
C GLY A 118 -49.98 48.51 -30.60
N ASN A 119 -50.86 49.09 -29.77
CA ASN A 119 -51.32 50.48 -29.90
C ASN A 119 -50.56 51.38 -28.90
N LEU A 120 -49.24 51.43 -29.06
CA LEU A 120 -48.29 52.02 -28.10
C LEU A 120 -48.48 53.53 -27.88
N MET A 121 -49.12 54.21 -28.82
CA MET A 121 -49.29 55.67 -28.85
C MET A 121 -50.56 56.16 -28.11
N LEU A 122 -51.39 55.26 -27.57
CA LEU A 122 -52.65 55.62 -26.90
C LEU A 122 -52.43 56.53 -25.68
N TYR A 123 -53.06 57.70 -25.72
CA TYR A 123 -52.97 58.77 -24.73
C TYR A 123 -54.24 58.91 -23.87
N ASP A 124 -55.38 58.57 -24.46
CA ASP A 124 -56.73 58.84 -23.97
C ASP A 124 -57.65 57.72 -24.50
N ILE A 125 -58.35 57.05 -23.59
CA ILE A 125 -59.12 55.82 -23.81
C ILE A 125 -60.44 55.91 -23.04
N ASP A 126 -61.56 55.91 -23.77
CA ASP A 126 -62.89 55.63 -23.21
C ASP A 126 -63.35 54.24 -23.69
N ILE A 127 -63.41 53.31 -22.73
CA ILE A 127 -63.97 51.97 -22.86
C ILE A 127 -65.00 51.71 -21.74
N SER A 128 -65.59 52.78 -21.23
CA SER A 128 -66.64 52.75 -20.23
C SER A 128 -67.90 52.05 -20.76
N ASN A 129 -68.76 51.61 -19.83
CA ASN A 129 -70.09 51.05 -20.15
C ASN A 129 -70.04 49.89 -21.17
N ASN A 130 -69.04 49.01 -21.04
CA ASN A 130 -68.87 47.76 -21.79
C ASN A 130 -68.99 46.56 -20.81
N LEU A 131 -68.54 45.37 -21.20
CA LEU A 131 -68.63 44.12 -20.41
C LEU A 131 -67.23 43.57 -20.07
N LEU A 132 -66.21 44.44 -19.97
CA LEU A 132 -64.83 44.04 -19.79
C LEU A 132 -64.60 43.42 -18.40
N THR A 133 -64.10 42.20 -18.36
CA THR A 133 -63.69 41.51 -17.11
C THR A 133 -62.21 41.69 -16.78
N SER A 134 -61.42 42.12 -17.77
CA SER A 134 -60.00 42.47 -17.64
C SER A 134 -59.59 43.43 -18.76
N ILE A 135 -58.50 44.18 -18.56
CA ILE A 135 -57.88 45.04 -19.57
C ILE A 135 -56.35 45.01 -19.40
N ASN A 136 -55.61 44.99 -20.50
CA ASN A 136 -54.15 45.05 -20.50
C ASN A 136 -53.67 46.44 -20.96
N LEU A 137 -53.12 47.22 -20.04
CA LEU A 137 -52.63 48.59 -20.29
C LEU A 137 -51.10 48.70 -20.23
N ASN A 138 -50.39 47.57 -20.06
CA ASN A 138 -48.96 47.53 -19.76
C ASN A 138 -48.08 48.20 -20.83
N ASN A 139 -48.51 48.21 -22.09
CA ASN A 139 -47.74 48.78 -23.19
C ASN A 139 -48.07 50.27 -23.44
N ASN A 140 -49.20 50.76 -22.91
CA ASN A 140 -49.79 52.06 -23.23
C ASN A 140 -49.21 53.14 -22.29
N THR A 141 -47.88 53.26 -22.29
CA THR A 141 -47.11 54.14 -21.39
C THR A 141 -47.38 55.64 -21.62
N ALA A 142 -47.99 56.01 -22.75
CA ALA A 142 -48.40 57.37 -23.08
C ALA A 142 -49.75 57.79 -22.46
N LEU A 143 -50.46 56.87 -21.79
CA LEU A 143 -51.80 57.05 -21.25
C LEU A 143 -51.82 58.07 -20.09
N VAL A 144 -52.67 59.09 -20.21
CA VAL A 144 -52.84 60.16 -19.20
C VAL A 144 -54.24 60.15 -18.56
N TYR A 145 -55.24 59.70 -19.31
CA TYR A 145 -56.63 59.58 -18.88
C TYR A 145 -57.14 58.16 -19.13
N LEU A 146 -57.85 57.60 -18.15
CA LEU A 146 -58.39 56.25 -18.20
C LEU A 146 -59.78 56.24 -17.56
N ASP A 147 -60.80 55.93 -18.37
CA ASP A 147 -62.13 55.59 -17.87
C ASP A 147 -62.46 54.13 -18.20
N VAL A 148 -62.65 53.33 -17.16
CA VAL A 148 -63.13 51.94 -17.20
C VAL A 148 -64.36 51.74 -16.32
N THR A 149 -65.05 52.83 -15.98
CA THR A 149 -66.22 52.85 -15.10
C THR A 149 -67.37 52.03 -15.71
N ASN A 150 -68.12 51.36 -14.84
CA ASN A 150 -69.22 50.45 -15.21
C ASN A 150 -68.76 49.30 -16.13
N ASN A 151 -67.68 48.62 -15.75
CA ASN A 151 -67.25 47.33 -16.32
C ASN A 151 -67.33 46.24 -15.23
N LEU A 152 -66.65 45.11 -15.42
CA LEU A 152 -66.66 43.94 -14.53
C LEU A 152 -65.24 43.57 -14.05
N LEU A 153 -64.36 44.56 -13.89
CA LEU A 153 -62.95 44.34 -13.58
C LEU A 153 -62.76 43.84 -12.14
N THR A 154 -62.12 42.68 -11.96
CA THR A 154 -61.70 42.16 -10.65
C THR A 154 -60.29 42.58 -10.25
N SER A 155 -59.49 43.03 -11.24
CA SER A 155 -58.17 43.64 -11.05
C SER A 155 -57.87 44.61 -12.19
N ILE A 156 -56.96 45.55 -11.95
CA ILE A 156 -56.40 46.44 -12.96
C ILE A 156 -54.93 46.72 -12.62
N ASN A 157 -54.07 46.79 -13.64
CA ASN A 157 -52.67 47.16 -13.47
C ASN A 157 -52.42 48.49 -14.18
N THR A 158 -51.97 49.50 -13.43
CA THR A 158 -51.65 50.84 -13.96
C THR A 158 -50.19 51.25 -13.71
N SER A 159 -49.34 50.32 -13.29
CA SER A 159 -47.93 50.56 -12.92
C SER A 159 -47.09 51.18 -14.04
N ASN A 160 -47.26 50.72 -15.28
CA ASN A 160 -46.55 51.28 -16.44
C ASN A 160 -47.15 52.62 -16.93
N ASN A 161 -48.36 52.96 -16.52
CA ASN A 161 -49.06 54.19 -16.91
C ASN A 161 -48.68 55.34 -15.95
N THR A 162 -47.37 55.59 -15.84
CA THR A 162 -46.79 56.59 -14.91
C THR A 162 -47.22 58.03 -15.19
N LEU A 163 -47.77 58.31 -16.38
CA LEU A 163 -48.35 59.60 -16.76
C LEU A 163 -49.85 59.74 -16.43
N LEU A 164 -50.47 58.72 -15.81
CA LEU A 164 -51.88 58.72 -15.43
C LEU A 164 -52.16 59.79 -14.37
N TYR A 165 -52.88 60.83 -14.76
CA TYR A 165 -53.17 62.01 -13.94
C TYR A 165 -54.50 61.88 -13.16
N SER A 166 -55.46 61.15 -13.73
CA SER A 166 -56.80 60.91 -13.21
C SER A 166 -57.24 59.48 -13.57
N MET A 167 -57.82 58.76 -12.60
CA MET A 167 -58.25 57.37 -12.76
C MET A 167 -59.70 57.20 -12.29
N GLY A 168 -60.59 56.76 -13.18
CA GLY A 168 -61.96 56.33 -12.84
C GLY A 168 -62.07 54.81 -12.84
N ILE A 169 -62.30 54.21 -11.67
CA ILE A 169 -62.44 52.75 -11.46
C ILE A 169 -63.68 52.37 -10.63
N ASP A 170 -64.62 53.30 -10.46
CA ASP A 170 -65.85 53.09 -9.67
C ASP A 170 -66.75 51.98 -10.24
N ASN A 171 -67.47 51.32 -9.34
CA ASN A 171 -68.44 50.25 -9.65
C ASN A 171 -67.83 49.07 -10.44
N ASN A 172 -66.63 48.64 -10.03
CA ASN A 172 -65.99 47.41 -10.47
C ASN A 172 -65.99 46.37 -9.32
N GLN A 173 -65.07 45.42 -9.30
CA GLN A 173 -64.99 44.32 -8.31
C GLN A 173 -63.57 44.19 -7.71
N LEU A 174 -62.85 45.31 -7.59
CA LEU A 174 -61.43 45.33 -7.24
C LEU A 174 -61.21 45.02 -5.75
N SER A 175 -60.44 43.97 -5.44
CA SER A 175 -60.04 43.63 -4.06
C SER A 175 -58.76 44.33 -3.58
N SER A 176 -58.00 44.89 -4.52
CA SER A 176 -56.76 45.65 -4.28
C SER A 176 -56.52 46.62 -5.45
N ILE A 177 -55.72 47.66 -5.20
CA ILE A 177 -55.23 48.59 -6.22
C ILE A 177 -53.81 49.04 -5.83
N ASP A 178 -52.90 49.06 -6.79
CA ASP A 178 -51.55 49.65 -6.64
C ASP A 178 -51.49 50.95 -7.44
N VAL A 179 -51.17 52.05 -6.75
CA VAL A 179 -50.96 53.39 -7.31
C VAL A 179 -49.57 53.95 -7.01
N SER A 180 -48.64 53.12 -6.50
CA SER A 180 -47.27 53.51 -6.13
C SER A 180 -46.51 54.21 -7.25
N ASN A 181 -46.67 53.71 -8.48
CA ASN A 181 -46.03 54.25 -9.68
C ASN A 181 -46.76 55.47 -10.28
N ASN A 182 -48.05 55.66 -9.95
CA ASN A 182 -48.86 56.80 -10.41
C ASN A 182 -48.63 58.02 -9.49
N THR A 183 -47.37 58.40 -9.31
CA THR A 183 -46.93 59.46 -8.36
C THR A 183 -47.53 60.84 -8.65
N ILE A 184 -47.93 61.10 -9.91
CA ILE A 184 -48.59 62.35 -10.32
C ILE A 184 -50.12 62.33 -10.23
N LEU A 185 -50.72 61.22 -9.77
CA LEU A 185 -52.16 61.05 -9.65
C LEU A 185 -52.75 62.10 -8.71
N SER A 186 -53.59 62.99 -9.24
CA SER A 186 -54.14 64.11 -8.47
C SER A 186 -55.50 63.79 -7.82
N GLY A 187 -56.21 62.80 -8.36
CA GLY A 187 -57.44 62.28 -7.77
C GLY A 187 -57.72 60.84 -8.19
N ILE A 188 -58.34 60.08 -7.29
CA ILE A 188 -58.76 58.70 -7.49
C ILE A 188 -60.17 58.52 -6.94
N THR A 189 -61.03 57.86 -7.72
CA THR A 189 -62.36 57.43 -7.31
C THR A 189 -62.45 55.90 -7.46
N ALA A 190 -62.59 55.21 -6.33
CA ALA A 190 -62.59 53.75 -6.24
C ALA A 190 -63.81 53.24 -5.46
N THR A 191 -64.94 53.94 -5.61
CA THR A 191 -66.18 53.73 -4.85
C THR A 191 -66.85 52.41 -5.24
N ASN A 192 -67.42 51.73 -4.23
CA ASN A 192 -68.12 50.45 -4.39
C ASN A 192 -67.22 49.36 -4.99
N ASN A 193 -66.09 49.09 -4.33
CA ASN A 193 -65.17 48.00 -4.64
C ASN A 193 -65.05 47.07 -3.40
N LEU A 194 -63.98 46.27 -3.30
CA LEU A 194 -63.75 45.26 -2.26
C LEU A 194 -62.39 45.45 -1.56
N LEU A 195 -61.81 46.65 -1.58
CA LEU A 195 -60.44 46.94 -1.13
C LEU A 195 -60.25 46.64 0.37
N THR A 196 -59.22 45.87 0.73
CA THR A 196 -58.89 45.51 2.13
C THR A 196 -57.77 46.36 2.75
N THR A 197 -56.94 46.99 1.93
CA THR A 197 -55.95 48.01 2.32
C THR A 197 -55.78 49.00 1.18
N ILE A 198 -55.21 50.18 1.46
CA ILE A 198 -54.65 51.06 0.43
C ILE A 198 -53.46 51.84 0.99
N ASP A 199 -52.43 51.99 0.17
CA ASP A 199 -51.26 52.82 0.42
C ASP A 199 -51.28 54.00 -0.55
N LEU A 200 -51.18 55.22 0.00
CA LEU A 200 -51.19 56.49 -0.74
C LEU A 200 -49.94 57.34 -0.44
N THR A 201 -48.92 56.76 0.20
CA THR A 201 -47.67 57.44 0.62
C THR A 201 -46.94 58.15 -0.53
N LEU A 202 -46.91 57.55 -1.73
CA LEU A 202 -46.20 58.09 -2.88
C LEU A 202 -47.02 59.09 -3.72
N ASN A 203 -48.32 59.19 -3.50
CA ASN A 203 -49.23 60.03 -4.30
C ASN A 203 -49.28 61.47 -3.76
N THR A 204 -48.13 62.15 -3.81
CA THR A 204 -47.87 63.47 -3.20
C THR A 204 -48.65 64.65 -3.83
N LEU A 205 -49.42 64.42 -4.91
CA LEU A 205 -50.26 65.43 -5.57
C LEU A 205 -51.77 65.26 -5.33
N LEU A 206 -52.17 64.35 -4.43
CA LEU A 206 -53.58 64.08 -4.13
C LEU A 206 -54.32 65.32 -3.61
N PHE A 207 -55.47 65.58 -4.22
CA PHE A 207 -56.44 66.60 -3.80
C PHE A 207 -57.83 66.04 -3.52
N HIS A 208 -58.10 64.79 -3.93
CA HIS A 208 -59.35 64.07 -3.70
C HIS A 208 -59.11 62.55 -3.62
N VAL A 209 -59.61 61.93 -2.55
CA VAL A 209 -59.59 60.49 -2.27
C VAL A 209 -60.97 60.08 -1.79
N ASP A 210 -61.72 59.34 -2.61
CA ASP A 210 -62.96 58.69 -2.19
C ASP A 210 -62.84 57.17 -2.33
N ILE A 211 -62.79 56.50 -1.18
CA ILE A 211 -62.61 55.06 -1.01
C ILE A 211 -63.68 54.45 -0.08
N GLN A 212 -64.83 55.12 0.02
CA GLN A 212 -65.98 54.64 0.77
C GLN A 212 -66.56 53.32 0.22
N ASN A 213 -67.23 52.57 1.09
CA ASN A 213 -67.85 51.27 0.79
C ASN A 213 -66.83 50.24 0.28
N ASN A 214 -65.85 49.92 1.14
CA ASN A 214 -64.81 48.91 0.92
C ASN A 214 -64.69 48.01 2.17
N GLN A 215 -63.57 47.30 2.36
CA GLN A 215 -63.34 46.35 3.47
C GLN A 215 -62.04 46.64 4.24
N LEU A 216 -61.63 47.91 4.31
CA LEU A 216 -60.29 48.32 4.78
C LEU A 216 -60.01 47.90 6.24
N THR A 217 -58.82 47.36 6.50
CA THR A 217 -58.28 47.06 7.84
C THR A 217 -57.25 48.08 8.31
N SER A 218 -56.46 48.60 7.37
CA SER A 218 -55.52 49.72 7.54
C SER A 218 -55.55 50.65 6.33
N VAL A 219 -55.14 51.90 6.55
CA VAL A 219 -54.92 52.90 5.50
C VAL A 219 -53.61 53.61 5.82
N ASN A 220 -52.68 53.63 4.86
CA ASN A 220 -51.49 54.47 4.96
C ASN A 220 -51.65 55.70 4.06
N ILE A 221 -51.61 56.88 4.67
CA ILE A 221 -51.61 58.16 3.97
C ILE A 221 -50.46 59.07 4.46
N GLN A 222 -49.34 58.50 4.90
CA GLN A 222 -48.12 59.24 5.26
C GLN A 222 -47.39 59.78 4.01
N ASN A 223 -48.03 60.73 3.32
CA ASN A 223 -47.59 61.28 2.04
C ASN A 223 -47.02 62.71 2.12
N GLY A 224 -46.85 63.24 3.33
CA GLY A 224 -46.37 64.60 3.59
C GLY A 224 -47.36 65.71 3.19
N VAL A 225 -48.51 65.36 2.62
CA VAL A 225 -49.50 66.29 2.05
C VAL A 225 -50.90 66.10 2.64
N ASN A 226 -51.01 65.55 3.86
CA ASN A 226 -52.27 65.47 4.62
C ASN A 226 -53.02 66.82 4.72
N THR A 227 -52.30 67.93 4.60
CA THR A 227 -52.86 69.30 4.62
C THR A 227 -53.55 69.74 3.31
N ASN A 228 -53.30 69.08 2.18
CA ASN A 228 -54.05 69.32 0.93
C ASN A 228 -55.50 68.82 1.01
N LEU A 229 -55.72 67.76 1.79
CA LEU A 229 -57.03 67.15 2.07
C LEU A 229 -57.73 67.95 3.18
N SER A 230 -58.01 69.22 2.86
CA SER A 230 -58.44 70.28 3.79
C SER A 230 -59.86 70.15 4.33
N THR A 231 -60.66 69.23 3.78
CA THR A 231 -62.05 68.97 4.21
C THR A 231 -62.35 67.47 4.17
N SER A 232 -63.32 67.03 4.98
CA SER A 232 -63.78 65.63 5.00
C SER A 232 -64.51 65.17 3.73
N TYR A 233 -64.72 66.05 2.74
CA TYR A 233 -65.16 65.68 1.38
C TYR A 233 -64.00 65.36 0.43
N GLN A 234 -62.75 65.64 0.83
CA GLN A 234 -61.55 65.30 0.07
C GLN A 234 -60.87 64.01 0.56
N PHE A 235 -61.18 63.57 1.78
CA PHE A 235 -60.73 62.29 2.35
C PHE A 235 -61.93 61.60 3.00
N ASN A 236 -62.37 60.49 2.40
CA ASN A 236 -63.55 59.75 2.82
C ASN A 236 -63.26 58.24 2.88
N THR A 237 -63.26 57.68 4.09
CA THR A 237 -63.00 56.24 4.33
C THR A 237 -64.16 55.56 5.04
N LYS A 238 -65.37 56.13 4.97
CA LYS A 238 -66.55 55.60 5.68
C LYS A 238 -67.00 54.24 5.19
N ASN A 239 -67.63 53.51 6.11
CA ASN A 239 -68.19 52.17 5.91
C ASN A 239 -67.08 51.11 5.66
N ASN A 240 -65.99 51.18 6.43
CA ASN A 240 -64.90 50.20 6.45
C ASN A 240 -64.79 49.54 7.83
N PRO A 241 -65.65 48.55 8.14
CA PRO A 241 -65.91 48.09 9.51
C PRO A 241 -64.79 47.28 10.18
N ASN A 242 -63.61 47.14 9.57
CA ASN A 242 -62.43 46.49 10.15
C ASN A 242 -61.25 47.46 10.39
N LEU A 243 -61.41 48.75 10.05
CA LEU A 243 -60.32 49.73 10.07
C LEU A 243 -59.96 50.15 11.51
N TYR A 244 -58.73 49.85 11.96
CA TYR A 244 -58.28 50.14 13.35
C TYR A 244 -57.05 51.07 13.44
N CYS A 245 -55.98 50.81 12.67
CA CYS A 245 -54.77 51.65 12.61
C CYS A 245 -54.78 52.48 11.32
N ILE A 246 -54.84 53.82 11.42
CA ILE A 246 -54.67 54.76 10.30
C ILE A 246 -53.33 55.49 10.48
N LEU A 247 -52.40 55.27 9.56
CA LEU A 247 -51.07 55.89 9.57
C LEU A 247 -51.12 57.27 8.89
N VAL A 248 -50.63 58.30 9.59
CA VAL A 248 -50.76 59.71 9.18
C VAL A 248 -49.49 60.53 9.44
N ASP A 249 -49.33 61.64 8.71
CA ASP A 249 -48.20 62.57 8.87
C ASP A 249 -48.17 63.20 10.28
N ASN A 250 -49.36 63.42 10.86
CA ASN A 250 -49.52 64.11 12.13
C ASN A 250 -50.84 63.73 12.82
N ILE A 251 -50.74 62.92 13.89
CA ILE A 251 -51.88 62.43 14.69
C ILE A 251 -52.83 63.57 15.10
N SER A 252 -52.30 64.68 15.62
CA SER A 252 -53.13 65.81 16.08
C SER A 252 -53.86 66.55 14.94
N TYR A 253 -53.23 66.68 13.76
CA TYR A 253 -53.89 67.28 12.60
C TYR A 253 -55.04 66.41 12.10
N SER A 254 -54.80 65.10 11.93
CA SER A 254 -55.81 64.18 11.38
C SER A 254 -56.99 64.00 12.34
N THR A 255 -56.74 63.87 13.65
CA THR A 255 -57.79 63.89 14.69
C THR A 255 -58.66 65.15 14.65
N THR A 256 -58.12 66.29 14.20
CA THR A 256 -58.84 67.57 14.17
C THR A 256 -59.68 67.76 12.91
N ASN A 257 -59.22 67.28 11.75
CA ASN A 257 -59.77 67.69 10.45
C ASN A 257 -60.56 66.59 9.72
N TRP A 258 -60.34 65.30 10.02
CA TRP A 258 -60.90 64.18 9.25
C TRP A 258 -62.03 63.46 9.99
N THR A 259 -63.27 63.87 9.73
CA THR A 259 -64.48 63.37 10.40
C THR A 259 -65.27 62.30 9.63
N ASN A 260 -64.72 61.80 8.52
CA ASN A 260 -65.32 60.76 7.67
C ASN A 260 -64.53 59.44 7.77
N ILE A 261 -64.32 59.01 9.02
CA ILE A 261 -63.74 57.72 9.43
C ILE A 261 -64.75 56.94 10.29
N ASP A 262 -64.45 55.67 10.59
CA ASP A 262 -65.28 54.81 11.44
C ASP A 262 -64.80 54.83 12.91
N ALA A 263 -65.69 54.48 13.85
CA ALA A 263 -65.56 54.86 15.27
C ALA A 263 -64.51 54.07 16.09
N GLN A 264 -63.96 53.00 15.54
CA GLN A 264 -62.92 52.16 16.14
C GLN A 264 -61.51 52.46 15.58
N SER A 265 -61.43 53.37 14.61
CA SER A 265 -60.19 53.72 13.91
C SER A 265 -59.44 54.81 14.68
N TYR A 266 -58.15 54.59 14.93
CA TYR A 266 -57.27 55.54 15.62
C TYR A 266 -56.11 55.95 14.73
N PHE A 267 -55.70 57.20 14.88
CA PHE A 267 -54.49 57.72 14.25
C PHE A 267 -53.25 57.28 15.06
N ARG A 268 -52.21 56.83 14.35
CA ARG A 268 -50.94 56.32 14.91
C ARG A 268 -49.75 56.76 14.07
N ILE A 269 -48.56 56.54 14.64
CA ILE A 269 -47.26 56.67 13.95
C ILE A 269 -46.62 55.31 13.70
N ASP A 270 -46.88 54.33 14.59
CA ASP A 270 -46.45 52.93 14.52
C ASP A 270 -47.49 52.01 15.22
N CYS A 271 -47.45 50.70 14.97
CA CYS A 271 -48.42 49.67 15.39
C CYS A 271 -47.76 48.24 15.49
N VAL A 272 -46.74 48.03 16.34
CA VAL A 272 -45.98 46.74 16.52
C VAL A 272 -45.75 46.38 18.00
N GLU A 273 -45.84 45.07 18.35
CA GLU A 273 -45.84 44.50 19.72
C GLU A 273 -45.09 43.14 19.78
N THR A 274 -44.50 42.79 20.94
CA THR A 274 -43.80 41.51 21.24
C THR A 274 -44.60 40.66 22.22
N TYR A 275 -44.57 39.33 22.10
CA TYR A 275 -45.31 38.39 22.97
C TYR A 275 -44.46 37.87 24.14
N VAL A 276 -44.96 37.97 25.38
CA VAL A 276 -44.29 37.56 26.63
C VAL A 276 -45.31 36.86 27.55
N PRO A 277 -45.38 35.52 27.60
CA PRO A 277 -46.48 34.78 28.23
C PRO A 277 -46.28 34.39 29.70
N ASP A 278 -45.07 34.58 30.27
CA ASP A 278 -44.81 34.28 31.68
C ASP A 278 -45.19 35.50 32.54
N ASP A 279 -46.20 35.32 33.41
CA ASP A 279 -46.73 36.35 34.32
C ASP A 279 -45.62 37.08 35.14
N ASN A 280 -44.52 36.40 35.50
CA ASN A 280 -43.43 36.98 36.28
C ASN A 280 -42.46 37.76 35.38
N PHE A 281 -42.18 37.28 34.16
CA PHE A 281 -41.35 37.98 33.17
C PHE A 281 -42.05 39.23 32.61
N GLU A 282 -43.32 39.11 32.19
CA GLU A 282 -44.12 40.24 31.68
C GLU A 282 -44.26 41.34 32.74
N ASN A 283 -44.61 40.97 33.98
CA ASN A 283 -44.68 41.91 35.10
C ASN A 283 -43.31 42.54 35.44
N TYR A 284 -42.18 41.83 35.25
CA TYR A 284 -40.86 42.45 35.41
C TYR A 284 -40.67 43.57 34.39
N LEU A 285 -41.01 43.34 33.12
CA LEU A 285 -40.87 44.33 32.03
C LEU A 285 -41.83 45.52 32.19
N GLU A 286 -43.08 45.29 32.57
CA GLU A 286 -44.05 46.34 32.90
C GLU A 286 -43.64 47.20 34.11
N THR A 287 -42.84 46.65 35.03
CA THR A 287 -42.43 47.33 36.27
C THR A 287 -40.99 47.82 36.27
N HIS A 288 -40.20 47.68 35.21
CA HIS A 288 -38.80 48.16 35.17
C HIS A 288 -38.45 48.97 33.91
N ASP A 289 -37.52 49.92 34.05
CA ASP A 289 -36.88 50.60 32.93
C ASP A 289 -35.69 49.80 32.36
N ALA A 290 -35.21 50.19 31.18
CA ALA A 290 -34.07 49.56 30.51
C ALA A 290 -32.71 49.66 31.26
N ASN A 291 -32.67 50.24 32.46
CA ASN A 291 -31.51 50.26 33.36
C ASN A 291 -31.74 49.40 34.62
N GLY A 292 -32.87 48.68 34.72
CA GLY A 292 -33.25 47.88 35.90
C GLY A 292 -33.85 48.69 37.06
N ASN A 293 -34.27 49.94 36.87
CA ASN A 293 -34.97 50.72 37.90
C ASN A 293 -36.47 50.40 37.89
N THR A 294 -37.08 50.19 39.06
CA THR A 294 -38.53 49.96 39.15
C THR A 294 -39.33 51.23 38.83
N VAL A 295 -40.32 51.10 37.93
CA VAL A 295 -41.25 52.14 37.47
C VAL A 295 -42.71 51.75 37.76
N ILE A 296 -43.69 52.45 37.17
CA ILE A 296 -45.12 52.11 37.25
C ILE A 296 -45.64 51.64 35.89
N ILE A 297 -46.60 50.72 35.91
CA ILE A 297 -47.35 50.25 34.73
C ILE A 297 -47.89 51.47 33.95
N GLY A 298 -47.61 51.50 32.66
CA GLY A 298 -48.00 52.61 31.78
C GLY A 298 -47.14 53.88 31.87
N ASP A 299 -45.96 53.85 32.51
CA ASP A 299 -44.95 54.90 32.33
C ASP A 299 -44.28 54.76 30.96
N THR A 300 -44.04 55.91 30.30
CA THR A 300 -43.33 56.03 29.02
C THR A 300 -41.87 55.59 29.04
N SER A 301 -41.30 55.23 30.19
CA SER A 301 -39.97 54.59 30.30
C SER A 301 -39.99 53.16 30.83
N SER A 302 -41.16 52.52 30.91
CA SER A 302 -41.28 51.08 31.14
C SER A 302 -40.84 50.28 29.90
N MET A 303 -40.47 49.01 30.06
CA MET A 303 -40.23 48.09 28.95
C MET A 303 -41.52 47.48 28.37
N GLY A 304 -42.66 47.65 29.06
CA GLY A 304 -43.96 47.07 28.69
C GLY A 304 -44.76 47.80 27.59
N ASN A 305 -46.05 47.47 27.46
CA ASN A 305 -47.03 48.17 26.61
C ASN A 305 -47.95 49.16 27.41
N GLY A 306 -47.92 49.07 28.73
CA GLY A 306 -48.73 49.78 29.71
C GLY A 306 -49.92 48.99 30.29
N VAL A 307 -50.01 47.68 30.04
CA VAL A 307 -51.15 46.80 30.35
C VAL A 307 -50.66 45.43 30.83
N ALA A 308 -50.23 45.36 32.10
CA ALA A 308 -49.77 44.10 32.69
C ALA A 308 -50.81 42.96 32.66
N ASN A 309 -50.30 41.76 32.38
CA ASN A 309 -51.00 40.48 32.19
C ASN A 309 -51.94 40.50 30.96
N ASP A 310 -51.45 41.00 29.82
CA ASP A 310 -52.12 40.88 28.51
C ASP A 310 -51.36 40.07 27.45
N ASP A 311 -50.25 39.44 27.84
CA ASP A 311 -49.30 38.66 27.05
C ASP A 311 -48.39 39.49 26.10
N TYR A 312 -48.39 40.83 26.13
CA TYR A 312 -47.59 41.65 25.19
C TYR A 312 -46.79 42.81 25.82
N VAL A 313 -45.66 43.16 25.18
CA VAL A 313 -44.82 44.33 25.50
C VAL A 313 -44.45 45.12 24.24
N THR A 314 -43.95 46.36 24.40
CA THR A 314 -43.54 47.20 23.27
C THR A 314 -42.16 46.76 22.77
N THR A 315 -42.07 46.17 21.56
CA THR A 315 -40.79 45.72 20.95
C THR A 315 -39.71 46.80 20.96
N THR A 316 -40.06 48.04 20.62
CA THR A 316 -39.14 49.18 20.55
C THR A 316 -38.71 49.73 21.93
N ALA A 317 -39.26 49.20 23.02
CA ALA A 317 -38.77 49.48 24.38
C ALA A 317 -37.70 48.46 24.81
N ILE A 318 -37.91 47.17 24.52
CA ILE A 318 -36.97 46.08 24.88
C ILE A 318 -35.76 45.96 23.95
N GLU A 319 -35.87 46.33 22.67
CA GLU A 319 -34.78 46.15 21.68
C GLU A 319 -33.46 46.87 22.06
N SER A 320 -33.54 47.85 22.97
CA SER A 320 -32.43 48.71 23.40
C SER A 320 -31.76 48.29 24.72
N VAL A 321 -32.24 47.24 25.37
CA VAL A 321 -31.78 46.80 26.71
C VAL A 321 -30.45 46.04 26.61
N THR A 322 -29.41 46.51 27.29
CA THR A 322 -28.06 45.90 27.27
C THR A 322 -27.79 44.93 28.41
N THR A 323 -28.61 44.94 29.47
CA THR A 323 -28.41 44.11 30.67
C THR A 323 -29.76 43.71 31.25
N LEU A 324 -29.94 42.41 31.49
CA LEU A 324 -31.16 41.84 32.06
C LEU A 324 -30.78 40.94 33.24
N ASP A 325 -31.29 41.27 34.43
CA ASP A 325 -31.13 40.51 35.67
C ASP A 325 -32.51 40.07 36.16
N ILE A 326 -32.83 38.80 35.90
CA ILE A 326 -34.09 38.14 36.24
C ILE A 326 -33.85 36.94 37.17
N ASN A 327 -32.80 37.02 37.98
CA ASN A 327 -32.43 35.95 38.92
C ASN A 327 -33.51 35.71 39.98
N THR A 328 -33.81 34.44 40.27
CA THR A 328 -34.70 34.04 41.37
C THR A 328 -36.11 34.67 41.31
N LEU A 329 -36.69 34.79 40.11
CA LEU A 329 -38.03 35.35 39.88
C LEU A 329 -39.15 34.31 39.71
N ASP A 330 -38.84 33.01 39.80
CA ASP A 330 -39.78 31.89 39.58
C ASP A 330 -40.39 31.90 38.16
N ILE A 331 -39.56 32.29 37.18
CA ILE A 331 -39.90 32.30 35.74
C ILE A 331 -39.85 30.86 35.19
N GLY A 332 -40.91 30.46 34.49
CA GLY A 332 -41.14 29.12 33.96
C GLY A 332 -40.77 28.94 32.48
N ASP A 333 -40.91 29.98 31.67
CA ASP A 333 -40.36 30.05 30.30
C ASP A 333 -39.96 31.50 29.90
N LEU A 334 -39.22 31.63 28.80
CA LEU A 334 -38.58 32.88 28.36
C LEU A 334 -38.98 33.42 26.95
N PRO A 335 -40.13 33.08 26.30
CA PRO A 335 -40.51 33.72 25.04
C PRO A 335 -40.55 35.25 25.15
N GLY A 336 -40.09 35.93 24.10
CA GLY A 336 -39.86 37.37 24.07
C GLY A 336 -38.42 37.78 24.37
N ILE A 337 -37.57 36.88 24.91
CA ILE A 337 -36.13 37.15 25.08
C ILE A 337 -35.43 37.38 23.73
N GLU A 338 -35.95 36.80 22.65
CA GLU A 338 -35.42 36.92 21.29
C GLU A 338 -35.43 38.36 20.75
N ASP A 339 -36.32 39.22 21.23
CA ASP A 339 -36.43 40.64 20.82
C ASP A 339 -35.50 41.57 21.63
N PHE A 340 -34.74 41.06 22.61
CA PHE A 340 -33.70 41.81 23.34
C PHE A 340 -32.41 41.91 22.51
N LEU A 341 -32.51 42.61 21.38
CA LEU A 341 -31.47 42.67 20.35
C LEU A 341 -30.15 43.29 20.84
N ALA A 342 -30.19 44.23 21.80
CA ALA A 342 -29.02 44.89 22.37
C ALA A 342 -28.34 44.15 23.55
N LEU A 343 -28.84 42.99 23.97
CA LEU A 343 -28.45 42.34 25.22
C LEU A 343 -26.98 41.88 25.24
N GLU A 344 -26.18 42.42 26.16
CA GLU A 344 -24.76 42.07 26.37
C GLU A 344 -24.54 41.22 27.64
N TYR A 345 -25.37 41.38 28.68
CA TYR A 345 -25.23 40.66 29.95
C TYR A 345 -26.58 40.07 30.38
N PHE A 346 -26.66 38.75 30.51
CA PHE A 346 -27.89 38.06 30.91
C PHE A 346 -27.65 37.18 32.15
N TYR A 347 -28.37 37.54 33.23
CA TYR A 347 -28.38 36.80 34.48
C TYR A 347 -29.79 36.24 34.71
N CYS A 348 -29.91 34.93 34.62
CA CYS A 348 -31.18 34.19 34.73
C CYS A 348 -31.05 32.93 35.59
N ASN A 349 -30.05 32.88 36.47
CA ASN A 349 -29.79 31.77 37.37
C ASN A 349 -30.86 31.63 38.48
N ASP A 350 -30.94 30.43 39.05
CA ASP A 350 -31.84 30.08 40.16
C ASP A 350 -33.35 30.27 39.82
N ASN A 351 -33.78 29.88 38.62
CA ASN A 351 -35.18 29.94 38.14
C ASN A 351 -35.75 28.53 37.82
N GLY A 352 -36.95 28.46 37.22
CA GLY A 352 -37.71 27.23 36.98
C GLY A 352 -37.70 26.70 35.55
N PHE A 353 -37.12 27.43 34.58
CA PHE A 353 -37.27 27.12 33.17
C PHE A 353 -36.49 25.90 32.68
N ASN A 354 -37.02 25.26 31.63
CA ASN A 354 -36.58 23.94 31.14
C ASN A 354 -35.83 24.00 29.80
N ASP A 355 -35.81 25.17 29.16
CA ASP A 355 -35.21 25.44 27.85
C ASP A 355 -34.78 26.91 27.77
N ILE A 356 -33.86 27.26 26.87
CA ILE A 356 -33.36 28.63 26.70
C ILE A 356 -32.86 28.87 25.27
N ASP A 357 -33.57 29.70 24.51
CA ASP A 357 -33.11 30.20 23.21
C ASP A 357 -32.53 31.60 23.40
N VAL A 358 -31.24 31.77 23.10
CA VAL A 358 -30.54 33.07 23.08
C VAL A 358 -29.99 33.40 21.69
N SER A 359 -30.43 32.69 20.64
CA SER A 359 -29.84 32.78 19.30
C SER A 359 -29.93 34.18 18.67
N SER A 360 -31.02 34.91 18.95
CA SER A 360 -31.18 36.32 18.53
C SER A 360 -30.33 37.31 19.33
N ASN A 361 -29.93 36.98 20.56
CA ASN A 361 -29.15 37.86 21.45
C ASN A 361 -27.64 37.84 21.09
N THR A 362 -27.35 38.10 19.82
CA THR A 362 -26.00 38.04 19.21
C THR A 362 -24.98 39.00 19.82
N ASN A 363 -25.40 39.89 20.72
CA ASN A 363 -24.56 40.82 21.46
C ASN A 363 -24.02 40.27 22.80
N LEU A 364 -24.48 39.10 23.28
CA LEU A 364 -24.11 38.56 24.60
C LEU A 364 -22.60 38.37 24.80
N ILE A 365 -22.12 38.83 25.95
CA ILE A 365 -20.75 38.78 26.47
C ILE A 365 -20.68 37.82 27.67
N GLU A 366 -21.67 37.85 28.57
CA GLU A 366 -21.80 36.88 29.67
C GLU A 366 -23.21 36.30 29.76
N LEU A 367 -23.29 34.98 29.94
CA LEU A 367 -24.52 34.24 30.22
C LEU A 367 -24.36 33.43 31.52
N HIS A 368 -25.20 33.75 32.51
CA HIS A 368 -25.27 33.06 33.80
C HIS A 368 -26.65 32.43 33.94
N CYS A 369 -26.74 31.12 33.66
CA CYS A 369 -27.98 30.35 33.63
C CYS A 369 -27.92 29.11 34.53
N TYR A 370 -26.98 29.07 35.48
CA TYR A 370 -26.78 27.97 36.42
C TYR A 370 -28.00 27.70 37.34
N ASN A 371 -28.09 26.48 37.87
CA ASN A 371 -29.18 26.01 38.74
C ASN A 371 -30.58 26.23 38.14
N ASN A 372 -30.75 25.83 36.87
CA ASN A 372 -32.02 25.80 36.13
C ASN A 372 -32.27 24.40 35.55
N PHE A 373 -33.54 24.05 35.31
CA PHE A 373 -33.95 22.72 34.82
C PHE A 373 -33.75 22.51 33.31
N ILE A 374 -32.76 23.20 32.71
CA ILE A 374 -32.47 23.13 31.27
C ILE A 374 -32.07 21.70 30.90
N GLY A 375 -33.01 20.93 30.37
CA GLY A 375 -32.81 19.53 29.94
C GLY A 375 -32.56 19.38 28.44
N GLY A 376 -32.82 20.44 27.67
CA GLY A 376 -32.66 20.48 26.22
C GLY A 376 -31.21 20.67 25.75
N THR A 377 -31.08 21.43 24.66
CA THR A 377 -29.78 21.89 24.13
C THR A 377 -29.59 23.34 24.53
N ILE A 378 -28.44 23.70 25.07
CA ILE A 378 -28.00 25.12 25.06
C ILE A 378 -27.25 25.34 23.75
N ASP A 379 -27.73 26.25 22.89
CA ASP A 379 -27.04 26.66 21.67
C ASP A 379 -26.61 28.12 21.78
N ILE A 380 -25.29 28.34 21.81
CA ILE A 380 -24.68 29.68 21.85
C ILE A 380 -23.97 30.03 20.53
N SER A 381 -24.18 29.25 19.46
CA SER A 381 -23.42 29.37 18.20
C SER A 381 -23.59 30.71 17.48
N SER A 382 -24.68 31.44 17.78
CA SER A 382 -24.96 32.78 17.26
C SER A 382 -24.39 33.90 18.15
N ASN A 383 -24.08 33.61 19.42
CA ASN A 383 -23.62 34.58 20.42
C ASN A 383 -22.11 34.82 20.32
N THR A 384 -21.62 35.18 19.13
CA THR A 384 -20.19 35.24 18.74
C THR A 384 -19.29 36.19 19.54
N LYS A 385 -19.84 36.88 20.55
CA LYS A 385 -19.14 37.75 21.51
C LYS A 385 -18.99 37.13 22.92
N LEU A 386 -19.54 35.94 23.17
CA LEU A 386 -19.67 35.39 24.52
C LEU A 386 -18.30 35.05 25.13
N GLU A 387 -17.83 35.87 26.08
CA GLU A 387 -16.57 35.69 26.80
C GLU A 387 -16.69 34.66 27.94
N LYS A 388 -17.89 34.45 28.49
CA LYS A 388 -18.17 33.50 29.59
C LYS A 388 -19.52 32.80 29.49
N LEU A 389 -19.53 31.50 29.79
CA LEU A 389 -20.75 30.70 30.00
C LEU A 389 -20.68 30.00 31.37
N ILE A 390 -21.60 30.37 32.27
CA ILE A 390 -21.75 29.77 33.60
C ILE A 390 -23.11 29.05 33.68
N ALA A 391 -23.09 27.74 33.41
CA ALA A 391 -24.27 26.89 33.27
C ALA A 391 -24.15 25.63 34.15
N ASN A 392 -23.71 25.81 35.39
CA ASN A 392 -23.53 24.75 36.38
C ASN A 392 -24.86 24.19 36.90
N ASP A 393 -24.86 22.93 37.32
CA ASP A 393 -26.02 22.24 37.92
C ASP A 393 -27.30 22.26 37.04
N CYS A 394 -27.14 22.49 35.74
CA CYS A 394 -28.15 22.29 34.71
C CYS A 394 -28.34 20.78 34.40
N GLN A 395 -29.30 20.43 33.55
CA GLN A 395 -29.56 19.02 33.16
C GLN A 395 -29.33 18.78 31.66
N MET A 396 -28.51 19.62 31.03
CA MET A 396 -28.41 19.75 29.58
C MET A 396 -28.00 18.44 28.91
N THR A 397 -28.74 18.06 27.87
CA THR A 397 -28.42 16.86 27.08
C THR A 397 -27.45 17.15 25.94
N ASN A 398 -27.21 18.42 25.63
CA ASN A 398 -26.31 18.88 24.57
C ASN A 398 -25.90 20.35 24.78
N LEU A 399 -24.72 20.74 24.28
CA LEU A 399 -24.20 22.11 24.29
C LEU A 399 -23.52 22.41 22.95
N ILE A 400 -24.04 23.40 22.22
CA ILE A 400 -23.51 23.81 20.92
C ILE A 400 -22.74 25.13 21.10
N LEU A 401 -21.40 25.03 21.14
CA LEU A 401 -20.54 26.21 21.33
C LEU A 401 -20.36 27.05 20.05
N GLY A 402 -20.40 26.43 18.87
CA GLY A 402 -20.14 27.13 17.60
C GLY A 402 -18.75 27.77 17.53
N ALA A 403 -18.58 28.78 16.66
CA ALA A 403 -17.29 29.41 16.38
C ALA A 403 -16.90 30.51 17.41
N ASN A 404 -17.14 30.25 18.70
CA ASN A 404 -16.95 31.21 19.79
C ASN A 404 -15.48 31.38 20.19
N ASN A 405 -14.72 32.05 19.31
CA ASN A 405 -13.29 32.33 19.45
C ASN A 405 -12.94 33.41 20.50
N VAL A 406 -13.89 33.77 21.37
CA VAL A 406 -13.69 34.69 22.51
C VAL A 406 -14.11 34.09 23.86
N LEU A 407 -14.70 32.88 23.88
CA LEU A 407 -15.10 32.22 25.13
C LEU A 407 -13.85 31.82 25.92
N THR A 408 -13.64 32.47 27.07
CA THR A 408 -12.47 32.26 27.95
C THR A 408 -12.79 31.38 29.15
N GLU A 409 -14.02 31.41 29.64
CA GLU A 409 -14.47 30.65 30.80
C GLU A 409 -15.71 29.82 30.46
N LEU A 410 -15.58 28.50 30.59
CA LEU A 410 -16.67 27.54 30.39
C LEU A 410 -16.83 26.69 31.66
N ASN A 411 -17.92 26.94 32.38
CA ASN A 411 -18.25 26.29 33.64
C ASN A 411 -19.58 25.53 33.48
N ILE A 412 -19.47 24.21 33.34
CA ILE A 412 -20.56 23.25 33.14
C ILE A 412 -20.43 22.10 34.14
N TYR A 413 -20.16 22.47 35.39
CA TYR A 413 -20.11 21.53 36.51
C TYR A 413 -21.45 20.80 36.68
N ASN A 414 -21.42 19.49 36.94
CA ASN A 414 -22.59 18.68 37.26
C ASN A 414 -23.77 18.85 36.26
N SER A 415 -23.45 19.07 34.97
CA SER A 415 -24.43 19.48 33.94
C SER A 415 -25.02 18.33 33.13
N ASN A 416 -24.69 17.08 33.48
CA ASN A 416 -25.16 15.83 32.87
C ASN A 416 -24.81 15.62 31.37
N ILE A 417 -23.92 16.42 30.78
CA ILE A 417 -23.66 16.39 29.33
C ILE A 417 -22.93 15.09 28.88
N PRO A 418 -23.32 14.46 27.75
CA PRO A 418 -22.70 13.21 27.27
C PRO A 418 -21.46 13.42 26.37
N SER A 419 -21.32 14.59 25.77
CA SER A 419 -20.28 14.93 24.79
C SER A 419 -20.04 16.44 24.73
N LEU A 420 -18.79 16.88 24.59
CA LEU A 420 -18.41 18.28 24.49
C LEU A 420 -17.47 18.49 23.28
N ASP A 421 -17.90 19.29 22.31
CA ASP A 421 -17.07 19.68 21.15
C ASP A 421 -16.42 21.04 21.41
N LEU A 422 -15.09 21.05 21.46
CA LEU A 422 -14.25 22.24 21.71
C LEU A 422 -13.53 22.73 20.45
N SER A 423 -13.70 22.04 19.31
CA SER A 423 -12.88 22.18 18.10
C SER A 423 -12.91 23.57 17.44
N THR A 424 -13.93 24.37 17.74
CA THR A 424 -14.15 25.72 17.20
C THR A 424 -14.09 26.83 18.27
N THR A 425 -13.68 26.49 19.50
CA THR A 425 -13.78 27.36 20.70
C THR A 425 -12.42 27.45 21.41
N THR A 426 -11.38 27.84 20.66
CA THR A 426 -9.97 27.68 21.06
C THR A 426 -9.45 28.66 22.13
N ALA A 427 -10.28 29.61 22.58
CA ALA A 427 -9.90 30.70 23.47
C ALA A 427 -10.00 30.39 24.98
N ILE A 428 -10.53 29.21 25.34
CA ILE A 428 -10.82 28.85 26.74
C ILE A 428 -9.52 28.78 27.56
N THR A 429 -9.48 29.57 28.64
CA THR A 429 -8.42 29.55 29.67
C THR A 429 -8.83 28.75 30.90
N ASN A 430 -10.12 28.79 31.28
CA ASN A 430 -10.68 28.06 32.42
C ASN A 430 -11.77 27.09 31.94
N LEU A 431 -11.54 25.78 32.10
CA LEU A 431 -12.54 24.74 31.80
C LEU A 431 -12.85 23.90 33.03
N ASN A 432 -14.11 23.96 33.46
CA ASN A 432 -14.65 23.05 34.47
C ASN A 432 -15.81 22.24 33.89
N CYS A 433 -15.52 20.97 33.61
CA CYS A 433 -16.49 19.97 33.13
C CYS A 433 -16.65 18.81 34.12
N SER A 434 -16.23 18.99 35.38
CA SER A 434 -16.30 17.95 36.40
C SER A 434 -17.73 17.55 36.80
N GLN A 435 -17.88 16.31 37.29
CA GLN A 435 -19.16 15.64 37.61
C GLN A 435 -20.12 15.40 36.43
N ASN A 436 -19.66 15.58 35.19
CA ASN A 436 -20.39 15.06 34.02
C ASN A 436 -20.10 13.55 33.84
N TYR A 437 -20.70 12.73 34.69
CA TYR A 437 -20.52 11.27 34.70
C TYR A 437 -20.82 10.58 33.36
N ASN A 438 -21.62 11.21 32.50
CA ASN A 438 -21.95 10.72 31.15
C ASN A 438 -20.98 11.19 30.05
N LEU A 439 -20.02 12.10 30.35
CA LEU A 439 -19.05 12.61 29.39
C LEU A 439 -17.95 11.57 29.13
N ASN A 440 -18.02 10.90 27.98
CA ASN A 440 -17.12 9.78 27.64
C ASN A 440 -15.85 10.20 26.87
N THR A 441 -15.81 11.43 26.36
CA THR A 441 -14.73 11.95 25.52
C THR A 441 -14.49 13.44 25.82
N LEU A 442 -13.22 13.84 25.93
CA LEU A 442 -12.82 15.23 26.14
C LEU A 442 -11.52 15.51 25.36
N ASP A 443 -11.59 16.34 24.32
CA ASP A 443 -10.40 16.82 23.59
C ASP A 443 -10.07 18.27 23.98
N VAL A 444 -9.10 18.42 24.89
CA VAL A 444 -8.54 19.71 25.27
C VAL A 444 -7.31 20.10 24.45
N SER A 445 -6.84 19.27 23.52
CA SER A 445 -5.63 19.57 22.73
C SER A 445 -5.82 20.77 21.78
N VAL A 446 -7.08 21.13 21.51
CA VAL A 446 -7.51 22.32 20.77
C VAL A 446 -7.51 23.62 21.60
N LEU A 447 -7.18 23.57 22.91
CA LEU A 447 -7.19 24.71 23.84
C LEU A 447 -5.76 25.16 24.25
N PRO A 448 -4.97 25.79 23.37
CA PRO A 448 -3.59 26.18 23.68
C PRO A 448 -3.46 27.25 24.77
N LEU A 449 -4.55 27.95 25.11
CA LEU A 449 -4.59 28.99 26.16
C LEU A 449 -5.03 28.46 27.53
N LEU A 450 -5.38 27.18 27.66
CA LEU A 450 -5.89 26.57 28.89
C LEU A 450 -4.87 26.69 30.04
N THR A 451 -5.25 27.40 31.10
CA THR A 451 -4.47 27.55 32.35
C THR A 451 -4.99 26.64 33.47
N ASP A 452 -6.30 26.39 33.48
CA ASP A 452 -6.98 25.68 34.56
C ASP A 452 -7.95 24.64 33.99
N LEU A 453 -7.75 23.37 34.36
CA LEU A 453 -8.60 22.25 33.96
C LEU A 453 -9.10 21.49 35.19
N ASN A 454 -10.42 21.46 35.37
CA ASN A 454 -11.10 20.54 36.27
C ASN A 454 -12.01 19.59 35.49
N CYS A 455 -11.53 18.37 35.30
CA CYS A 455 -12.22 17.32 34.56
C CYS A 455 -12.47 16.06 35.40
N GLY A 456 -12.44 16.16 36.75
CA GLY A 456 -12.67 15.01 37.62
C GLY A 456 -14.12 14.49 37.61
N ASN A 457 -14.33 13.20 37.87
CA ASN A 457 -15.64 12.52 37.87
C ASN A 457 -16.34 12.54 36.49
N ILE A 458 -15.60 12.24 35.43
CA ILE A 458 -16.13 12.02 34.07
C ILE A 458 -15.63 10.68 33.52
N ASN A 459 -16.29 10.10 32.52
CA ASN A 459 -16.03 8.74 32.06
C ASN A 459 -15.03 8.67 30.88
N ILE A 460 -13.94 9.44 30.92
CA ILE A 460 -12.90 9.40 29.87
C ILE A 460 -11.88 8.28 30.12
N THR A 461 -11.34 7.74 29.02
CA THR A 461 -10.30 6.69 28.99
C THR A 461 -8.98 7.18 28.38
N SER A 462 -8.83 8.49 28.14
CA SER A 462 -7.58 9.14 27.75
C SER A 462 -7.71 10.66 27.92
N LEU A 463 -6.59 11.34 28.19
CA LEU A 463 -6.51 12.79 28.28
C LEU A 463 -5.17 13.26 27.68
N ASN A 464 -5.22 14.08 26.62
CA ASN A 464 -4.03 14.61 25.95
C ASN A 464 -3.79 16.07 26.33
N LEU A 465 -2.76 16.34 27.13
CA LEU A 465 -2.41 17.69 27.61
C LEU A 465 -1.19 18.33 26.90
N SER A 466 -0.63 17.65 25.90
CA SER A 466 0.62 18.08 25.22
C SER A 466 0.56 19.49 24.61
N SER A 467 -0.61 19.92 24.12
CA SER A 467 -0.81 21.26 23.56
C SER A 467 -1.06 22.34 24.62
N ASN A 468 -1.47 21.96 25.84
CA ASN A 468 -1.88 22.86 26.92
C ASN A 468 -0.67 23.39 27.70
N THR A 469 0.33 23.91 27.00
CA THR A 469 1.62 24.34 27.58
C THR A 469 1.49 25.46 28.62
N ASN A 470 0.37 26.18 28.64
CA ASN A 470 0.03 27.21 29.62
C ASN A 470 -0.62 26.68 30.92
N LEU A 471 -0.86 25.37 31.03
CA LEU A 471 -1.58 24.76 32.15
C LEU A 471 -0.83 24.93 33.48
N VAL A 472 -1.48 25.56 34.45
CA VAL A 472 -0.99 25.85 35.81
C VAL A 472 -1.63 24.90 36.83
N SER A 473 -2.90 24.54 36.64
CA SER A 473 -3.65 23.67 37.55
C SER A 473 -4.40 22.56 36.83
N LEU A 474 -4.18 21.32 37.27
CA LEU A 474 -4.89 20.13 36.81
C LEU A 474 -5.57 19.40 37.96
N THR A 475 -6.89 19.22 37.86
CA THR A 475 -7.69 18.34 38.72
C THR A 475 -8.39 17.30 37.85
N ALA A 476 -7.95 16.04 37.95
CA ALA A 476 -8.38 14.93 37.12
C ALA A 476 -8.54 13.65 37.97
N ASN A 477 -9.50 13.71 38.91
CA ASN A 477 -9.78 12.67 39.91
C ASN A 477 -10.93 11.75 39.50
N ASN A 478 -10.96 10.52 40.03
CA ASN A 478 -12.03 9.53 39.81
C ASN A 478 -12.27 9.25 38.31
N LEU A 479 -11.21 8.98 37.55
CA LEU A 479 -11.24 8.67 36.12
C LEU A 479 -10.88 7.20 35.84
N ASN A 480 -11.25 6.66 34.68
CA ASN A 480 -11.15 5.23 34.40
C ASN A 480 -9.93 4.86 33.52
N GLY A 481 -8.77 4.71 34.14
CA GLY A 481 -7.66 3.87 33.66
C GLY A 481 -6.95 4.29 32.37
N PHE A 482 -5.90 5.11 32.49
CA PHE A 482 -5.05 5.51 31.36
C PHE A 482 -3.63 5.96 31.77
N ASN A 483 -2.80 6.28 30.78
CA ASN A 483 -1.48 6.90 30.95
C ASN A 483 -1.59 8.43 30.86
N LEU A 484 -1.02 9.16 31.82
CA LEU A 484 -1.05 10.62 31.85
C LEU A 484 0.35 11.22 31.65
N ASP A 485 0.52 11.98 30.57
CA ASP A 485 1.77 12.69 30.26
C ASP A 485 1.60 14.21 30.46
N LEU A 486 2.41 14.77 31.36
CA LEU A 486 2.46 16.18 31.74
C LEU A 486 3.80 16.84 31.38
N SER A 487 4.67 16.16 30.61
CA SER A 487 6.02 16.62 30.23
C SER A 487 6.04 17.97 29.50
N SER A 488 4.96 18.31 28.81
CA SER A 488 4.83 19.58 28.07
C SER A 488 4.29 20.74 28.92
N ASN A 489 3.77 20.46 30.12
CA ASN A 489 3.00 21.41 30.94
C ASN A 489 3.91 22.12 31.96
N THR A 490 4.90 22.84 31.44
CA THR A 490 6.03 23.43 32.18
C THR A 490 5.68 24.50 33.23
N LEU A 491 4.39 24.88 33.36
CA LEU A 491 3.91 25.88 34.32
C LEU A 491 3.09 25.30 35.48
N LEU A 492 2.89 23.98 35.54
CA LEU A 492 2.07 23.33 36.56
C LEU A 492 2.56 23.62 37.99
N THR A 493 1.70 24.20 38.82
CA THR A 493 1.90 24.32 40.28
C THR A 493 1.04 23.35 41.07
N THR A 494 -0.03 22.82 40.46
CA THR A 494 -1.04 21.98 41.09
C THR A 494 -1.35 20.77 40.21
N ILE A 495 -1.14 19.56 40.74
CA ILE A 495 -1.49 18.30 40.11
C ILE A 495 -2.27 17.45 41.12
N ILE A 496 -3.53 17.19 40.84
CA ILE A 496 -4.41 16.33 41.66
C ILE A 496 -5.03 15.28 40.73
N VAL A 497 -4.62 14.03 40.92
CA VAL A 497 -4.92 12.86 40.07
C VAL A 497 -5.22 11.63 40.94
N THR A 498 -6.13 11.78 41.89
CA THR A 498 -6.47 10.73 42.87
C THR A 498 -7.44 9.70 42.30
N ALA A 499 -7.31 8.43 42.72
CA ALA A 499 -8.26 7.35 42.44
C ALA A 499 -8.64 7.22 40.95
N SER A 500 -7.65 7.27 40.06
CA SER A 500 -7.87 7.37 38.60
C SER A 500 -7.28 6.20 37.79
N ASP A 501 -6.96 5.09 38.46
CA ASP A 501 -6.42 3.85 37.88
C ASP A 501 -5.23 4.09 36.91
N LEU A 502 -4.40 5.09 37.18
CA LEU A 502 -3.26 5.45 36.33
C LEU A 502 -2.27 4.28 36.21
N THR A 503 -1.94 3.89 34.97
CA THR A 503 -0.89 2.90 34.69
C THR A 503 0.49 3.52 34.48
N SER A 504 0.56 4.80 34.11
CA SER A 504 1.78 5.60 34.17
C SER A 504 1.48 7.08 34.31
N LEU A 505 2.42 7.81 34.92
CA LEU A 505 2.33 9.25 35.12
C LEU A 505 3.70 9.88 34.85
N ASN A 506 3.80 10.71 33.81
CA ASN A 506 5.01 11.45 33.47
C ASN A 506 4.88 12.92 33.88
N VAL A 507 5.77 13.36 34.77
CA VAL A 507 5.83 14.73 35.32
C VAL A 507 7.20 15.36 35.04
N LYS A 508 8.02 14.76 34.15
CA LYS A 508 9.34 15.26 33.74
C LYS A 508 9.21 16.46 32.79
N ASN A 509 8.87 17.62 33.36
CA ASN A 509 8.47 18.84 32.65
C ASN A 509 9.36 20.06 32.93
N GLY A 510 10.53 19.86 33.53
CA GLY A 510 11.45 20.91 33.95
C GLY A 510 10.97 21.73 35.16
N ASN A 511 9.83 21.40 35.76
CA ASN A 511 9.12 22.20 36.75
C ASN A 511 8.88 21.47 38.10
N ASN A 512 9.47 20.28 38.31
CA ASN A 512 9.34 19.48 39.56
C ASN A 512 9.43 20.31 40.86
N THR A 513 10.31 21.31 40.91
CA THR A 513 10.55 22.13 42.12
C THR A 513 9.52 23.24 42.38
N ASN A 514 8.66 23.58 41.40
CA ASN A 514 7.61 24.60 41.54
C ASN A 514 6.20 24.00 41.72
N ILE A 515 6.05 22.68 41.62
CA ILE A 515 4.80 21.98 41.96
C ILE A 515 4.61 22.04 43.48
N VAL A 516 3.62 22.83 43.92
CA VAL A 516 3.30 23.10 45.33
C VAL A 516 2.30 22.08 45.88
N VAL A 517 1.39 21.60 45.03
CA VAL A 517 0.40 20.57 45.35
C VAL A 517 0.58 19.40 44.37
N PHE A 518 0.90 18.23 44.91
CA PHE A 518 1.01 16.98 44.17
C PHE A 518 0.28 15.88 44.93
N GLU A 519 -0.79 15.33 44.34
CA GLU A 519 -1.60 14.25 44.93
C GLU A 519 -1.90 13.19 43.86
N ALA A 520 -1.38 11.99 44.04
CA ALA A 520 -1.53 10.87 43.10
C ALA A 520 -1.82 9.54 43.84
N THR A 521 -2.59 9.60 44.92
CA THR A 521 -3.00 8.44 45.73
C THR A 521 -4.20 7.68 45.16
N GLU A 522 -4.37 6.43 45.59
CA GLU A 522 -5.42 5.48 45.17
C GLU A 522 -5.32 5.05 43.69
N ASN A 523 -4.16 5.22 43.06
CA ASN A 523 -3.84 4.72 41.71
C ASN A 523 -3.18 3.33 41.79
N VAL A 524 -3.99 2.31 42.08
CA VAL A 524 -3.51 0.94 42.30
C VAL A 524 -2.60 0.37 41.19
N PRO A 525 -2.82 0.66 39.88
CA PRO A 525 -1.96 0.16 38.80
C PRO A 525 -0.59 0.86 38.68
N LEU A 526 -0.33 1.95 39.41
CA LEU A 526 0.86 2.78 39.25
C LEU A 526 2.06 2.21 40.03
N THR A 527 3.19 2.01 39.35
CA THR A 527 4.46 1.54 39.94
C THR A 527 5.58 2.59 39.89
N CYS A 528 5.54 3.48 38.88
CA CYS A 528 6.59 4.46 38.63
C CYS A 528 6.00 5.80 38.16
N ILE A 529 6.46 6.91 38.76
CA ILE A 529 6.19 8.28 38.30
C ILE A 529 7.49 8.84 37.73
N GLN A 530 7.46 9.24 36.46
CA GLN A 530 8.63 9.80 35.77
C GLN A 530 8.81 11.29 36.12
N VAL A 531 10.03 11.71 36.45
CA VAL A 531 10.32 13.03 37.02
C VAL A 531 11.64 13.65 36.54
N ASP A 532 11.79 14.97 36.73
CA ASP A 532 13.05 15.69 36.50
C ASP A 532 14.16 15.28 37.49
N ASP A 533 13.80 15.07 38.77
CA ASP A 533 14.72 14.77 39.87
C ASP A 533 14.03 13.81 40.85
N ALA A 534 14.42 12.54 40.77
CA ALA A 534 13.90 11.47 41.64
C ALA A 534 14.23 11.67 43.13
N VAL A 535 15.36 12.31 43.44
CA VAL A 535 15.76 12.59 44.83
C VAL A 535 14.91 13.71 45.42
N TYR A 536 14.63 14.77 44.64
CA TYR A 536 13.74 15.85 45.04
C TYR A 536 12.31 15.34 45.26
N SER A 537 11.72 14.61 44.30
CA SER A 537 10.34 14.13 44.45
C SER A 537 10.18 13.16 45.61
N THR A 538 11.10 12.21 45.79
CA THR A 538 11.09 11.28 46.95
C THR A 538 11.15 12.02 48.29
N ALA A 539 11.76 13.20 48.35
CA ALA A 539 11.87 14.00 49.57
C ALA A 539 10.70 14.95 49.84
N ASN A 540 9.88 15.29 48.83
CA ASN A 540 8.87 16.36 48.93
C ASN A 540 7.44 15.94 48.57
N TRP A 541 7.25 14.94 47.70
CA TRP A 541 5.94 14.50 47.22
C TRP A 541 5.49 13.23 47.96
N ILE A 542 4.85 13.42 49.12
CA ILE A 542 4.48 12.34 50.04
C ILE A 542 3.08 11.74 49.80
N ASN A 543 2.25 12.36 48.96
CA ASN A 543 0.87 11.93 48.67
C ASN A 543 0.84 11.03 47.42
N ILE A 544 1.45 9.85 47.53
CA ILE A 544 1.51 8.78 46.52
C ILE A 544 1.21 7.41 47.15
N ASP A 545 0.85 6.42 46.34
CA ASP A 545 0.64 5.05 46.80
C ASP A 545 1.95 4.33 47.16
N THR A 546 1.88 3.37 48.08
CA THR A 546 3.08 2.77 48.71
C THR A 546 3.91 1.85 47.80
N GLN A 547 3.39 1.45 46.64
CA GLN A 547 4.14 0.74 45.61
C GLN A 547 4.83 1.67 44.59
N VAL A 548 4.54 2.98 44.64
CA VAL A 548 5.02 3.93 43.64
C VAL A 548 6.44 4.39 43.96
N SER A 549 7.30 4.35 42.94
CA SER A 549 8.65 4.93 42.95
C SER A 549 8.73 6.17 42.07
N PHE A 550 9.72 7.04 42.33
CA PHE A 550 10.09 8.13 41.44
C PHE A 550 11.34 7.76 40.66
N ASN A 551 11.31 7.86 39.32
CA ASN A 551 12.46 7.58 38.47
C ASN A 551 12.62 8.67 37.40
N GLU A 552 13.83 8.85 36.88
CA GLU A 552 14.09 9.77 35.78
C GLU A 552 13.64 9.22 34.42
N ASP A 553 13.52 7.90 34.33
CA ASP A 553 12.93 7.15 33.21
C ASP A 553 12.22 5.93 33.79
N CYS A 554 10.93 5.79 33.45
CA CYS A 554 10.06 4.68 33.85
C CYS A 554 9.78 3.71 32.70
N SER A 555 10.56 3.75 31.62
CA SER A 555 10.45 2.80 30.51
C SER A 555 10.72 1.38 30.98
N GLU A 556 9.82 0.44 30.72
CA GLU A 556 9.94 -0.97 31.12
C GLU A 556 10.12 -1.90 29.92
N THR A 557 10.87 -2.98 30.13
CA THR A 557 11.06 -4.09 29.19
C THR A 557 10.39 -5.33 29.75
N TYR A 558 9.57 -5.99 28.91
CA TYR A 558 8.85 -7.21 29.27
C TYR A 558 9.78 -8.42 29.28
N VAL A 559 9.84 -9.12 30.42
CA VAL A 559 10.69 -10.28 30.71
C VAL A 559 9.81 -11.40 31.32
N PRO A 560 9.17 -12.26 30.50
CA PRO A 560 8.17 -13.23 30.95
C PRO A 560 8.73 -14.52 31.58
N ASP A 561 10.05 -14.74 31.52
CA ASP A 561 10.68 -15.91 32.15
C ASP A 561 11.12 -15.54 33.57
N ASN A 562 10.43 -16.11 34.57
CA ASN A 562 10.72 -15.87 35.97
C ASN A 562 12.21 -16.10 36.33
N ASN A 563 12.92 -17.06 35.71
CA ASN A 563 14.33 -17.29 36.04
C ASN A 563 15.23 -16.17 35.48
N PHE A 564 14.91 -15.65 34.29
CA PHE A 564 15.60 -14.50 33.72
C PHE A 564 15.30 -13.21 34.50
N GLU A 565 14.03 -12.96 34.81
CA GLU A 565 13.56 -11.81 35.58
C GLU A 565 14.16 -11.78 37.00
N ASN A 566 14.08 -12.90 37.75
CA ASN A 566 14.69 -13.01 39.09
C ASN A 566 16.22 -12.87 39.03
N TYR A 567 16.89 -13.24 37.93
CA TYR A 567 18.32 -12.98 37.76
C TYR A 567 18.58 -11.46 37.68
N LEU A 568 17.85 -10.74 36.83
CA LEU A 568 18.01 -9.28 36.64
C LEU A 568 17.69 -8.50 37.92
N GLU A 569 16.64 -8.89 38.64
CA GLU A 569 16.27 -8.34 39.95
C GLU A 569 17.34 -8.52 41.03
N THR A 570 18.17 -9.55 40.90
CA THR A 570 19.17 -9.91 41.92
C THR A 570 20.62 -9.66 41.51
N HIS A 571 20.90 -9.11 40.32
CA HIS A 571 22.27 -8.85 39.86
C HIS A 571 22.47 -7.42 39.32
N ASP A 572 23.68 -6.89 39.48
CA ASP A 572 24.11 -5.64 38.85
C ASP A 572 24.65 -5.85 37.42
N ALA A 573 24.83 -4.74 36.70
CA ALA A 573 25.41 -4.71 35.35
C ALA A 573 26.90 -5.15 35.27
N SER A 574 27.45 -5.72 36.35
CA SER A 574 28.77 -6.36 36.42
C SER A 574 28.70 -7.81 36.94
N GLY A 575 27.49 -8.39 37.01
CA GLY A 575 27.24 -9.77 37.42
C GLY A 575 27.35 -10.02 38.93
N ASN A 576 27.43 -8.99 39.78
CA ASN A 576 27.45 -9.18 41.24
C ASN A 576 26.03 -9.31 41.78
N THR A 577 25.80 -10.25 42.68
CA THR A 577 24.50 -10.38 43.36
C THR A 577 24.24 -9.18 44.29
N VAL A 578 23.12 -8.50 44.09
CA VAL A 578 22.62 -7.35 44.86
C VAL A 578 21.26 -7.67 45.50
N ALA A 579 20.70 -6.71 46.25
CA ALA A 579 19.34 -6.84 46.78
C ALA A 579 18.32 -6.26 45.78
N ILE A 580 17.16 -6.93 45.71
CA ILE A 580 15.96 -6.50 44.98
C ILE A 580 15.63 -5.04 45.34
N GLY A 581 15.31 -4.21 44.34
CA GLY A 581 14.97 -2.80 44.51
C GLY A 581 16.14 -1.88 44.90
N THR A 582 17.40 -2.32 44.73
CA THR A 582 18.57 -1.42 44.83
C THR A 582 18.82 -0.69 43.51
N THR A 583 19.27 0.56 43.57
CA THR A 583 19.60 1.41 42.38
C THR A 583 20.81 0.93 41.56
N THR A 584 21.26 -0.30 41.79
CA THR A 584 22.33 -0.99 41.07
C THR A 584 21.87 -2.33 40.49
N SER A 585 20.65 -2.78 40.81
CA SER A 585 20.02 -3.94 40.19
C SER A 585 19.66 -3.65 38.74
N MET A 586 19.58 -4.69 37.90
CA MET A 586 19.07 -4.60 36.54
C MET A 586 17.52 -4.66 36.46
N GLY A 587 16.85 -4.94 37.58
CA GLY A 587 15.38 -5.05 37.68
C GLY A 587 14.61 -3.73 37.90
N ASN A 588 13.28 -3.82 38.03
CA ASN A 588 12.42 -2.70 38.49
C ASN A 588 12.24 -2.67 40.03
N GLY A 589 12.57 -3.77 40.72
CA GLY A 589 12.42 -3.98 42.17
C GLY A 589 11.25 -4.87 42.58
N ILE A 590 10.49 -5.43 41.63
CA ILE A 590 9.22 -6.13 41.86
C ILE A 590 9.27 -7.53 41.23
N ALA A 591 10.17 -8.38 41.73
CA ALA A 591 10.40 -9.70 41.17
C ALA A 591 9.14 -10.56 40.99
N ASN A 592 8.98 -11.10 39.78
CA ASN A 592 7.88 -11.91 39.26
C ASN A 592 6.63 -11.11 38.82
N ASP A 593 6.81 -9.86 38.38
CA ASP A 593 5.78 -9.03 37.71
C ASP A 593 5.87 -9.04 36.18
N ASN A 594 6.92 -9.67 35.62
CA ASN A 594 7.29 -9.77 34.19
C ASN A 594 7.93 -8.50 33.58
N TYR A 595 8.45 -7.55 34.37
CA TYR A 595 9.05 -6.32 33.86
C TYR A 595 10.37 -5.95 34.56
N VAL A 596 11.22 -5.23 33.83
CA VAL A 596 12.44 -4.58 34.36
C VAL A 596 12.57 -3.19 33.75
N PHE A 597 13.20 -2.22 34.44
CA PHE A 597 13.43 -0.91 33.83
C PHE A 597 14.43 -1.01 32.66
N THR A 598 14.02 -0.51 31.49
CA THR A 598 14.83 -0.54 30.26
C THR A 598 16.14 0.21 30.43
N ASN A 599 16.15 1.32 31.19
CA ASN A 599 17.38 2.08 31.44
C ASN A 599 18.44 1.23 32.19
N ALA A 600 18.03 0.40 33.16
CA ALA A 600 18.92 -0.43 33.98
C ALA A 600 19.62 -1.54 33.17
N ILE A 601 18.94 -2.11 32.17
CA ILE A 601 19.52 -3.11 31.25
C ILE A 601 20.20 -2.49 30.02
N SER A 602 19.81 -1.27 29.61
CA SER A 602 20.24 -0.68 28.34
C SER A 602 21.75 -0.52 28.19
N SER A 603 22.47 -0.27 29.30
CA SER A 603 23.92 -0.06 29.36
C SER A 603 24.74 -1.30 29.70
N VAL A 604 24.14 -2.49 29.75
CA VAL A 604 24.82 -3.76 30.05
C VAL A 604 25.58 -4.24 28.82
N ILE A 605 26.89 -4.47 28.97
CA ILE A 605 27.80 -4.83 27.87
C ILE A 605 28.07 -6.35 27.80
N ASP A 606 28.16 -7.01 28.96
CA ASP A 606 28.37 -8.47 29.09
C ASP A 606 27.27 -9.03 30.02
N LEU A 607 26.54 -10.04 29.55
CA LEU A 607 25.48 -10.72 30.30
C LEU A 607 25.75 -12.23 30.35
N ASP A 608 25.98 -12.74 31.57
CA ASP A 608 26.15 -14.17 31.84
C ASP A 608 24.94 -14.75 32.59
N VAL A 609 24.02 -15.34 31.83
CA VAL A 609 22.83 -16.05 32.31
C VAL A 609 22.94 -17.55 32.03
N ASN A 610 24.15 -18.11 32.12
CA ASN A 610 24.40 -19.54 31.91
C ASN A 610 23.82 -20.39 33.04
N ASN A 611 23.28 -21.57 32.72
CA ASN A 611 22.77 -22.56 33.69
C ASN A 611 21.76 -21.98 34.71
N GLN A 612 20.89 -21.06 34.27
CA GLN A 612 19.82 -20.47 35.08
C GLN A 612 18.48 -21.20 34.92
N SER A 613 18.42 -22.26 34.10
CA SER A 613 17.19 -22.97 33.70
C SER A 613 16.17 -22.10 32.96
N ILE A 614 16.61 -21.03 32.31
CA ILE A 614 15.78 -20.14 31.48
C ILE A 614 15.21 -20.93 30.28
N VAL A 615 13.96 -20.66 29.92
CA VAL A 615 13.22 -21.22 28.78
C VAL A 615 12.98 -20.16 27.70
N ASP A 616 12.78 -18.90 28.10
CA ASP A 616 12.52 -17.76 27.21
C ASP A 616 13.43 -16.57 27.55
N LEU A 617 14.07 -15.98 26.54
CA LEU A 617 14.90 -14.75 26.67
C LEU A 617 14.20 -13.51 26.08
N THR A 618 12.88 -13.55 25.91
CA THR A 618 12.06 -12.35 25.67
C THR A 618 12.44 -11.26 26.69
N GLY A 619 12.70 -10.07 26.18
CA GLY A 619 13.31 -8.96 26.92
C GLY A 619 14.78 -8.69 26.56
N ILE A 620 15.52 -9.66 25.99
CA ILE A 620 16.93 -9.47 25.61
C ILE A 620 17.15 -8.31 24.61
N ALA A 621 16.13 -7.95 23.82
CA ALA A 621 16.15 -6.80 22.92
C ALA A 621 16.32 -5.43 23.63
N GLY A 622 16.03 -5.33 24.93
CA GLY A 622 16.27 -4.10 25.72
C GLY A 622 17.75 -3.86 26.04
N PHE A 623 18.60 -4.88 25.92
CA PHE A 623 20.04 -4.82 26.15
C PHE A 623 20.74 -4.21 24.92
N SER A 624 20.52 -2.91 24.70
CA SER A 624 20.96 -2.22 23.47
C SER A 624 22.48 -2.07 23.33
N ALA A 625 23.23 -2.06 24.44
CA ALA A 625 24.69 -1.96 24.48
C ALA A 625 25.42 -3.31 24.58
N ILE A 626 24.74 -4.45 24.47
CA ILE A 626 25.35 -5.76 24.71
C ILE A 626 26.33 -6.16 23.60
N GLU A 627 27.61 -6.27 23.96
CA GLU A 627 28.68 -6.80 23.10
C GLU A 627 28.85 -8.31 23.32
N THR A 628 28.43 -8.86 24.46
CA THR A 628 28.62 -10.27 24.82
C THR A 628 27.40 -10.87 25.51
N LEU A 629 26.87 -11.96 24.96
CA LEU A 629 25.76 -12.73 25.54
C LEU A 629 26.18 -14.18 25.77
N ARG A 630 26.10 -14.63 27.03
CA ARG A 630 26.32 -16.03 27.42
C ARG A 630 25.05 -16.58 28.08
N CYS A 631 24.38 -17.49 27.38
CA CYS A 631 23.11 -18.10 27.79
C CYS A 631 23.10 -19.63 27.61
N TYR A 632 24.28 -20.27 27.68
CA TYR A 632 24.45 -21.69 27.48
C TYR A 632 23.96 -22.55 28.66
N GLU A 633 23.75 -23.85 28.40
CA GLU A 633 23.28 -24.83 29.39
C GLU A 633 21.91 -24.43 30.01
N ASN A 634 20.99 -23.99 29.16
CA ASN A 634 19.62 -23.59 29.50
C ASN A 634 18.58 -24.43 28.70
N ASN A 635 17.30 -24.07 28.80
CA ASN A 635 16.19 -24.75 28.10
C ASN A 635 15.63 -23.90 26.94
N ILE A 636 16.42 -22.97 26.38
CA ILE A 636 15.96 -21.99 25.39
C ILE A 636 15.63 -22.71 24.08
N THR A 637 14.41 -22.53 23.58
CA THR A 637 13.96 -23.11 22.29
C THR A 637 13.89 -22.10 21.15
N THR A 638 13.81 -20.80 21.48
CA THR A 638 13.82 -19.68 20.54
C THR A 638 14.66 -18.53 21.11
N LEU A 639 15.62 -18.04 20.34
CA LEU A 639 16.46 -16.89 20.69
C LEU A 639 16.39 -15.85 19.58
N ASN A 640 16.04 -14.61 19.92
CA ASN A 640 15.99 -13.49 18.99
C ASN A 640 16.97 -12.41 19.44
N VAL A 641 18.13 -12.35 18.79
CA VAL A 641 19.20 -11.36 19.03
C VAL A 641 19.24 -10.25 17.96
N THR A 642 18.22 -10.16 17.09
CA THR A 642 18.23 -9.26 15.92
C THR A 642 18.25 -7.76 16.26
N GLN A 643 17.90 -7.38 17.50
CA GLN A 643 18.00 -5.99 17.97
C GLN A 643 19.34 -5.69 18.66
N ASN A 644 20.09 -6.72 19.08
CA ASN A 644 21.37 -6.61 19.76
C ASN A 644 22.50 -6.39 18.74
N THR A 645 22.42 -5.33 17.95
CA THR A 645 23.33 -5.05 16.82
C THR A 645 24.78 -4.77 17.23
N ALA A 646 25.02 -4.49 18.52
CA ALA A 646 26.36 -4.36 19.12
C ALA A 646 27.06 -5.70 19.40
N LEU A 647 26.37 -6.85 19.28
CA LEU A 647 26.87 -8.16 19.71
C LEU A 647 28.12 -8.62 18.93
N ILE A 648 29.18 -8.93 19.68
CA ILE A 648 30.50 -9.39 19.23
C ILE A 648 30.69 -10.88 19.58
N GLU A 649 30.25 -11.33 20.77
CA GLU A 649 30.31 -12.73 21.21
C GLU A 649 28.90 -13.27 21.57
N LEU A 650 28.53 -14.42 20.98
CA LEU A 650 27.31 -15.15 21.31
C LEU A 650 27.61 -16.60 21.70
N ARG A 651 27.39 -16.94 22.99
CA ARG A 651 27.49 -18.30 23.53
C ARG A 651 26.12 -18.84 23.93
N CYS A 652 25.48 -19.57 23.02
CA CYS A 652 24.12 -20.10 23.17
C CYS A 652 24.04 -21.65 23.03
N ARG A 653 25.20 -22.34 23.14
CA ARG A 653 25.31 -23.80 23.13
C ARG A 653 24.47 -24.51 24.20
N GLU A 654 24.25 -25.82 24.04
CA GLU A 654 23.55 -26.68 25.01
C GLU A 654 22.18 -26.11 25.39
N ASN A 655 21.32 -25.99 24.38
CA ASN A 655 19.96 -25.45 24.43
C ASN A 655 19.05 -26.27 23.47
N GLY A 656 17.77 -25.91 23.37
CA GLY A 656 16.76 -26.61 22.58
C GLY A 656 16.43 -25.96 21.22
N MET A 657 17.30 -25.11 20.67
CA MET A 657 16.96 -24.28 19.51
C MET A 657 16.96 -25.07 18.19
N THR A 658 15.98 -24.80 17.32
CA THR A 658 15.84 -25.43 15.98
C THR A 658 16.23 -24.52 14.82
N SER A 659 16.34 -23.22 15.10
CA SER A 659 16.81 -22.16 14.20
C SER A 659 17.43 -21.03 15.04
N LEU A 660 18.31 -20.25 14.44
CA LEU A 660 18.96 -19.08 15.04
C LEU A 660 19.16 -18.03 13.94
N ASP A 661 18.73 -16.79 14.18
CA ASP A 661 18.92 -15.65 13.27
C ASP A 661 19.97 -14.71 13.86
N VAL A 662 21.08 -14.54 13.15
CA VAL A 662 22.17 -13.59 13.46
C VAL A 662 22.36 -12.53 12.37
N SER A 663 21.40 -12.40 11.44
CA SER A 663 21.50 -11.57 10.23
C SER A 663 21.74 -10.07 10.48
N GLN A 664 21.34 -9.59 11.66
CA GLN A 664 21.54 -8.19 12.07
C GLN A 664 22.79 -7.99 12.94
N ASN A 665 23.41 -9.07 13.43
CA ASN A 665 24.58 -9.06 14.29
C ASN A 665 25.85 -9.02 13.41
N ILE A 666 25.96 -7.97 12.60
CA ILE A 666 27.04 -7.81 11.59
C ILE A 666 28.44 -7.65 12.21
N ASN A 667 28.50 -7.29 13.50
CA ASN A 667 29.73 -7.12 14.29
C ASN A 667 30.17 -8.42 15.00
N LEU A 668 29.44 -9.52 14.84
CA LEU A 668 29.69 -10.78 15.53
C LEU A 668 31.02 -11.40 15.07
N ILE A 669 31.95 -11.59 16.01
CA ILE A 669 33.27 -12.19 15.83
C ILE A 669 33.25 -13.66 16.25
N ASP A 670 32.53 -13.98 17.34
CA ASP A 670 32.52 -15.29 17.98
C ASP A 670 31.08 -15.86 18.08
N LEU A 671 30.82 -16.99 17.41
CA LEU A 671 29.53 -17.68 17.44
C LEU A 671 29.67 -19.15 17.89
N TYR A 672 29.13 -19.43 19.08
CA TYR A 672 29.15 -20.74 19.73
C TYR A 672 27.72 -21.24 20.01
N CYS A 673 27.14 -22.00 19.06
CA CYS A 673 25.75 -22.47 19.06
C CYS A 673 25.61 -24.01 19.07
N GLN A 674 26.63 -24.71 19.57
CA GLN A 674 26.77 -26.17 19.51
C GLN A 674 25.74 -26.92 20.36
N LYS A 675 25.53 -28.21 20.09
CA LYS A 675 24.58 -29.07 20.84
C LYS A 675 23.19 -28.42 20.97
N ASN A 676 22.67 -27.97 19.83
CA ASN A 676 21.28 -27.55 19.67
C ASN A 676 20.58 -28.56 18.74
N SER A 677 19.46 -28.18 18.13
CA SER A 677 18.80 -28.94 17.06
C SER A 677 18.66 -28.10 15.78
N LEU A 678 19.64 -27.24 15.50
CA LEU A 678 19.63 -26.35 14.35
C LEU A 678 19.58 -27.17 13.06
N THR A 679 18.67 -26.81 12.15
CA THR A 679 18.54 -27.45 10.83
C THR A 679 19.09 -26.58 9.69
N SER A 680 19.28 -25.29 9.96
CA SER A 680 19.89 -24.29 9.10
C SER A 680 20.45 -23.14 9.96
N LEU A 681 21.41 -22.41 9.41
CA LEU A 681 22.01 -21.22 10.00
C LEU A 681 22.44 -20.31 8.83
N ASP A 682 22.09 -19.03 8.87
CA ASP A 682 22.58 -18.02 7.92
C ASP A 682 23.53 -17.07 8.65
N ILE A 683 24.78 -17.03 8.18
CA ILE A 683 25.87 -16.18 8.67
C ILE A 683 26.39 -15.22 7.60
N THR A 684 25.75 -15.15 6.44
CA THR A 684 26.25 -14.41 5.26
C THR A 684 26.44 -12.91 5.51
N GLN A 685 25.72 -12.36 6.50
CA GLN A 685 25.84 -10.96 6.92
C GLN A 685 26.86 -10.76 8.06
N SER A 686 27.19 -11.82 8.82
CA SER A 686 28.16 -11.81 9.93
C SER A 686 29.61 -11.88 9.40
N THR A 687 29.96 -10.95 8.50
CA THR A 687 31.26 -10.93 7.80
C THR A 687 32.47 -10.68 8.72
N ALA A 688 32.21 -10.28 9.97
CA ALA A 688 33.23 -10.10 11.01
C ALA A 688 33.65 -11.40 11.72
N LEU A 689 32.97 -12.52 11.48
CA LEU A 689 33.22 -13.79 12.17
C LEU A 689 34.67 -14.27 11.99
N VAL A 690 35.29 -14.61 13.12
CA VAL A 690 36.62 -15.23 13.24
C VAL A 690 36.52 -16.66 13.78
N ASN A 691 35.64 -16.90 14.76
CA ASN A 691 35.42 -18.23 15.34
C ASN A 691 33.95 -18.64 15.20
N LEU A 692 33.73 -19.75 14.47
CA LEU A 692 32.42 -20.33 14.24
C LEU A 692 32.40 -21.78 14.72
N SER A 693 31.53 -22.11 15.66
CA SER A 693 31.31 -23.48 16.09
C SER A 693 29.83 -23.81 16.26
N PHE A 694 29.40 -24.85 15.54
CA PHE A 694 28.03 -25.37 15.52
C PHE A 694 27.99 -26.91 15.58
N TYR A 695 28.98 -27.55 16.22
CA TYR A 695 29.05 -29.01 16.35
C TYR A 695 27.80 -29.62 17.01
N ASN A 696 27.49 -30.87 16.67
CA ASN A 696 26.32 -31.63 17.16
C ASN A 696 25.02 -30.84 16.95
N ASN A 697 24.68 -30.61 15.68
CA ASN A 697 23.42 -30.03 15.23
C ASN A 697 22.83 -30.92 14.11
N SER A 698 22.04 -30.39 13.19
CA SER A 698 21.44 -31.14 12.08
C SER A 698 21.44 -30.35 10.77
N LEU A 699 22.49 -29.55 10.53
CA LEU A 699 22.67 -28.81 9.29
C LEU A 699 23.03 -29.77 8.13
N THR A 700 22.41 -29.55 6.97
CA THR A 700 22.70 -30.27 5.71
C THR A 700 23.53 -29.44 4.72
N THR A 701 23.54 -28.12 4.90
CA THR A 701 24.30 -27.13 4.13
C THR A 701 24.68 -25.96 5.03
N ILE A 702 25.77 -25.27 4.69
CA ILE A 702 26.20 -23.99 5.28
C ILE A 702 26.91 -23.19 4.18
N ASP A 703 26.78 -21.86 4.19
CA ASP A 703 27.58 -20.96 3.38
C ASP A 703 28.51 -20.17 4.30
N VAL A 704 29.83 -20.34 4.12
CA VAL A 704 30.89 -19.64 4.84
C VAL A 704 31.68 -18.69 3.93
N THR A 705 31.30 -18.57 2.64
CA THR A 705 32.09 -17.91 1.59
C THR A 705 32.23 -16.40 1.77
N GLN A 706 31.30 -15.78 2.50
CA GLN A 706 31.33 -14.34 2.82
C GLN A 706 32.15 -14.05 4.09
N ASN A 707 32.41 -15.07 4.92
CA ASN A 707 33.03 -14.96 6.23
C ASN A 707 34.56 -15.14 6.10
N VAL A 708 35.18 -14.33 5.25
CA VAL A 708 36.59 -14.43 4.82
C VAL A 708 37.63 -14.22 5.93
N LEU A 709 37.18 -13.88 7.15
CA LEU A 709 37.99 -13.69 8.35
C LEU A 709 38.00 -14.91 9.29
N LEU A 710 37.26 -15.98 8.98
CA LEU A 710 37.20 -17.19 9.80
C LEU A 710 38.58 -17.84 9.95
N GLU A 711 39.11 -17.84 11.16
CA GLU A 711 40.31 -18.58 11.58
C GLU A 711 39.96 -19.96 12.16
N GLN A 712 38.75 -20.14 12.72
CA GLN A 712 38.24 -21.42 13.21
C GLN A 712 36.83 -21.75 12.66
N ILE A 713 36.67 -22.96 12.13
CA ILE A 713 35.38 -23.58 11.79
C ILE A 713 35.29 -24.95 12.47
N ASP A 714 34.25 -25.14 13.27
CA ASP A 714 33.93 -26.40 13.94
C ASP A 714 32.47 -26.79 13.65
N CYS A 715 32.31 -27.80 12.77
CA CYS A 715 31.02 -28.30 12.30
C CYS A 715 30.83 -29.81 12.53
N VAL A 716 31.60 -30.39 13.46
CA VAL A 716 31.60 -31.82 13.79
C VAL A 716 30.20 -32.36 14.11
N ASN A 717 29.89 -33.59 13.68
CA ASN A 717 28.59 -34.25 13.88
C ASN A 717 27.41 -33.38 13.40
N ASN A 718 27.30 -33.27 12.09
CA ASN A 718 26.18 -32.64 11.39
C ASN A 718 25.71 -33.56 10.25
N SER A 719 25.18 -33.03 9.15
CA SER A 719 24.82 -33.82 7.97
C SER A 719 25.21 -33.12 6.67
N LEU A 720 26.27 -32.30 6.71
CA LEU A 720 26.76 -31.53 5.56
C LEU A 720 27.19 -32.47 4.42
N ALA A 721 26.60 -32.28 3.23
CA ALA A 721 26.98 -33.03 2.03
C ALA A 721 28.14 -32.38 1.26
N SER A 722 28.35 -31.08 1.47
CA SER A 722 29.40 -30.25 0.89
C SER A 722 29.60 -28.99 1.73
N ILE A 723 30.82 -28.46 1.75
CA ILE A 723 31.16 -27.13 2.28
C ILE A 723 32.23 -26.51 1.38
N ASP A 724 32.11 -25.22 1.04
CA ASP A 724 33.10 -24.46 0.29
C ASP A 724 33.86 -23.54 1.24
N VAL A 725 35.12 -23.88 1.53
CA VAL A 725 36.03 -23.09 2.38
C VAL A 725 37.06 -22.29 1.58
N THR A 726 36.95 -22.25 0.24
CA THR A 726 37.99 -21.68 -0.64
C THR A 726 38.21 -20.18 -0.46
N GLN A 727 37.25 -19.46 0.12
CA GLN A 727 37.33 -18.03 0.42
C GLN A 727 37.89 -17.73 1.82
N ASN A 728 37.92 -18.72 2.72
CA ASN A 728 38.36 -18.60 4.11
C ASN A 728 39.89 -18.78 4.19
N VAL A 729 40.64 -17.97 3.45
CA VAL A 729 42.09 -18.12 3.23
C VAL A 729 42.95 -17.88 4.49
N VAL A 730 42.33 -17.47 5.61
CA VAL A 730 42.97 -17.32 6.93
C VAL A 730 42.64 -18.45 7.92
N LEU A 731 41.87 -19.46 7.49
CA LEU A 731 41.45 -20.61 8.29
C LEU A 731 42.66 -21.42 8.78
N LYS A 732 42.70 -21.69 10.10
CA LYS A 732 43.75 -22.43 10.81
C LYS A 732 43.23 -23.73 11.42
N TYR A 733 42.05 -23.66 12.02
CA TYR A 733 41.44 -24.75 12.76
C TYR A 733 40.15 -25.17 12.04
N PHE A 734 40.13 -26.36 11.45
CA PHE A 734 38.97 -26.85 10.71
C PHE A 734 38.62 -28.28 11.12
N TYR A 735 37.48 -28.43 11.78
CA TYR A 735 36.96 -29.72 12.25
C TYR A 735 35.61 -29.96 11.58
N CYS A 736 35.59 -30.83 10.56
CA CYS A 736 34.38 -31.16 9.78
C CYS A 736 34.02 -32.64 9.86
N ASP A 737 34.38 -33.28 10.96
CA ASP A 737 34.21 -34.71 11.23
C ASP A 737 32.74 -35.12 11.36
N GLU A 738 32.46 -36.42 11.20
CA GLU A 738 31.11 -37.00 11.36
C GLU A 738 30.06 -36.26 10.50
N ASN A 739 30.31 -36.20 9.20
CA ASN A 739 29.47 -35.52 8.20
C ASN A 739 29.31 -36.40 6.93
N ASN A 740 28.70 -35.86 5.88
CA ASN A 740 28.45 -36.57 4.61
C ASN A 740 29.27 -36.00 3.43
N LEU A 741 30.43 -35.37 3.69
CA LEU A 741 31.24 -34.73 2.67
C LEU A 741 31.80 -35.77 1.69
N THR A 742 31.54 -35.60 0.40
CA THR A 742 31.99 -36.52 -0.68
C THR A 742 33.24 -36.02 -1.42
N SER A 743 33.50 -34.72 -1.31
CA SER A 743 34.67 -34.01 -1.82
C SER A 743 34.88 -32.75 -0.97
N LEU A 744 36.12 -32.26 -0.89
CA LEU A 744 36.49 -31.09 -0.12
C LEU A 744 37.74 -30.44 -0.75
N ASP A 745 37.67 -29.14 -1.03
CA ASP A 745 38.80 -28.35 -1.54
C ASP A 745 39.32 -27.44 -0.40
N VAL A 746 40.56 -27.67 0.02
CA VAL A 746 41.30 -26.84 0.99
C VAL A 746 42.54 -26.19 0.37
N THR A 747 42.65 -26.19 -0.97
CA THR A 747 43.87 -25.76 -1.67
C THR A 747 44.22 -24.28 -1.49
N GLN A 748 43.28 -23.47 -1.01
CA GLN A 748 43.47 -22.03 -0.73
C GLN A 748 43.75 -21.75 0.76
N ASN A 749 43.51 -22.73 1.64
CA ASN A 749 43.57 -22.57 3.11
C ASN A 749 44.98 -22.84 3.62
N ILE A 750 45.95 -22.10 3.09
CA ILE A 750 47.40 -22.35 3.28
C ILE A 750 47.91 -22.20 4.73
N LEU A 751 47.05 -21.73 5.63
CA LEU A 751 47.32 -21.52 7.06
C LEU A 751 46.70 -22.60 7.96
N LEU A 752 46.11 -23.67 7.40
CA LEU A 752 45.60 -24.81 8.18
C LEU A 752 46.71 -25.43 9.04
N ASP A 753 46.44 -25.47 10.33
CA ASP A 753 47.31 -25.80 11.48
C ASP A 753 46.80 -27.11 12.12
N GLU A 754 45.49 -27.18 12.40
CA GLU A 754 44.76 -28.41 12.73
C GLU A 754 43.63 -28.62 11.71
N PHE A 755 43.60 -29.79 11.04
CA PHE A 755 42.55 -30.12 10.08
C PHE A 755 42.06 -31.57 10.25
N TYR A 756 40.83 -31.72 10.76
CA TYR A 756 40.15 -32.99 10.91
C TYR A 756 38.93 -33.06 9.96
N CYS A 757 38.83 -34.15 9.21
CA CYS A 757 37.70 -34.45 8.33
C CYS A 757 37.30 -35.94 8.37
N ASN A 758 37.58 -36.64 9.48
CA ASN A 758 37.33 -38.07 9.65
C ASN A 758 35.83 -38.42 9.77
N TYR A 759 35.47 -39.67 9.47
CA TYR A 759 34.07 -40.12 9.35
C TYR A 759 33.26 -39.27 8.35
N ASN A 760 33.77 -39.20 7.11
CA ASN A 760 33.11 -38.59 5.95
C ASN A 760 33.13 -39.58 4.77
N GLN A 761 32.84 -39.11 3.55
CA GLN A 761 32.76 -39.93 2.34
C GLN A 761 33.73 -39.45 1.24
N ILE A 762 34.79 -38.72 1.62
CA ILE A 762 35.73 -38.06 0.71
C ILE A 762 36.52 -39.12 -0.08
N THR A 763 36.65 -38.91 -1.39
CA THR A 763 37.24 -39.89 -2.33
C THR A 763 38.65 -39.52 -2.83
N SER A 764 39.03 -38.25 -2.74
CA SER A 764 40.38 -37.73 -2.99
C SER A 764 40.58 -36.45 -2.18
N LEU A 765 41.77 -36.22 -1.64
CA LEU A 765 42.08 -35.01 -0.85
C LEU A 765 43.51 -34.51 -1.15
N ASP A 766 43.68 -33.20 -1.30
CA ASP A 766 44.97 -32.56 -1.51
C ASP A 766 45.17 -31.45 -0.46
N VAL A 767 46.20 -31.62 0.37
CA VAL A 767 46.63 -30.67 1.40
C VAL A 767 48.06 -30.16 1.14
N SER A 768 48.61 -30.33 -0.07
CA SER A 768 49.99 -29.92 -0.41
C SER A 768 50.25 -28.42 -0.35
N ASN A 769 49.20 -27.58 -0.31
CA ASN A 769 49.31 -26.15 -0.05
C ASN A 769 49.20 -25.78 1.46
N CYS A 770 48.84 -26.72 2.34
CA CYS A 770 48.68 -26.50 3.78
C CYS A 770 50.04 -26.60 4.49
N ILE A 771 50.90 -25.60 4.27
CA ILE A 771 52.34 -25.66 4.58
C ILE A 771 52.70 -25.51 6.09
N VAL A 772 51.72 -25.31 6.97
CA VAL A 772 51.93 -25.13 8.42
C VAL A 772 51.33 -26.24 9.30
N LEU A 773 50.58 -27.17 8.69
CA LEU A 773 49.81 -28.24 9.33
C LEU A 773 50.61 -29.04 10.38
N ASP A 774 50.15 -29.04 11.64
CA ASP A 774 50.70 -29.77 12.79
C ASP A 774 49.87 -31.02 13.12
N GLU A 775 48.53 -30.95 13.08
CA GLU A 775 47.64 -32.10 13.30
C GLU A 775 46.66 -32.34 12.14
N PHE A 776 46.58 -33.59 11.67
CA PHE A 776 45.77 -33.98 10.52
C PHE A 776 45.07 -35.33 10.71
N ASN A 777 43.74 -35.36 10.55
CA ASN A 777 42.96 -36.60 10.57
C ASN A 777 41.99 -36.68 9.39
N CYS A 778 42.18 -37.63 8.49
CA CYS A 778 41.22 -37.95 7.43
C CYS A 778 40.75 -39.41 7.47
N SER A 779 40.83 -40.04 8.65
CA SER A 779 40.44 -41.43 8.87
C SER A 779 38.98 -41.72 8.54
N TYR A 780 38.66 -42.99 8.26
CA TYR A 780 37.29 -43.46 7.98
C TYR A 780 36.57 -42.65 6.90
N ASN A 781 37.30 -42.28 5.85
CA ASN A 781 36.78 -41.76 4.59
C ASN A 781 36.76 -42.87 3.54
N ASN A 782 36.58 -42.50 2.26
CA ASN A 782 36.59 -43.42 1.13
C ASN A 782 37.75 -43.09 0.16
N LEU A 783 38.87 -42.57 0.69
CA LEU A 783 39.95 -42.01 -0.11
C LEU A 783 40.58 -43.08 -1.01
N SER A 784 40.80 -42.70 -2.27
CA SER A 784 41.61 -43.43 -3.25
C SER A 784 43.00 -42.83 -3.40
N SER A 785 43.13 -41.52 -3.15
CA SER A 785 44.34 -40.72 -3.29
C SER A 785 44.39 -39.63 -2.22
N LEU A 786 45.59 -39.37 -1.71
CA LEU A 786 45.88 -38.31 -0.74
C LEU A 786 47.24 -37.68 -1.08
N ASN A 787 47.29 -36.35 -1.10
CA ASN A 787 48.51 -35.57 -1.29
C ASN A 787 48.80 -34.72 -0.05
N ILE A 788 49.75 -35.16 0.77
CA ILE A 788 50.24 -34.45 1.98
C ILE A 788 51.69 -33.96 1.78
N LYS A 789 52.10 -33.77 0.51
CA LYS A 789 53.42 -33.27 0.13
C LYS A 789 53.52 -31.75 0.26
N ASN A 790 53.41 -31.25 1.50
CA ASN A 790 53.26 -29.83 1.84
C ASN A 790 54.56 -29.10 2.22
N GLY A 791 55.70 -29.79 2.20
CA GLY A 791 56.99 -29.29 2.69
C GLY A 791 57.14 -29.36 4.21
N ASN A 792 56.11 -29.77 4.96
CA ASN A 792 56.07 -29.79 6.43
C ASN A 792 56.00 -31.21 7.02
N ASN A 793 56.25 -32.26 6.25
CA ASN A 793 56.14 -33.69 6.62
C ASN A 793 56.82 -34.12 7.95
N ILE A 794 57.81 -33.36 8.45
CA ILE A 794 58.47 -33.60 9.75
C ILE A 794 57.84 -32.74 10.87
N GLY A 795 57.23 -31.61 10.51
CA GLY A 795 56.51 -30.73 11.42
C GLY A 795 55.14 -31.25 11.83
N ILE A 796 54.45 -32.04 10.98
CA ILE A 796 53.16 -32.66 11.32
C ILE A 796 53.36 -33.66 12.47
N GLY A 797 52.93 -33.29 13.68
CA GLY A 797 53.01 -34.10 14.89
C GLY A 797 52.11 -35.34 14.86
N THR A 798 50.89 -35.21 14.35
CA THR A 798 49.89 -36.30 14.30
C THR A 798 49.30 -36.42 12.89
N VAL A 799 49.34 -37.64 12.32
CA VAL A 799 48.73 -37.98 11.03
C VAL A 799 47.95 -39.29 11.16
N GLU A 800 46.63 -39.19 11.09
CA GLU A 800 45.69 -40.32 11.11
C GLU A 800 44.96 -40.44 9.77
N ILE A 801 45.14 -41.56 9.06
CA ILE A 801 44.56 -41.80 7.73
C ILE A 801 43.91 -43.20 7.57
N GLN A 802 43.85 -43.99 8.65
CA GLN A 802 43.29 -45.35 8.70
C GLN A 802 41.79 -45.43 8.34
N GLY A 803 41.30 -46.62 8.00
CA GLY A 803 39.91 -46.84 7.57
C GLY A 803 39.60 -46.42 6.13
N ASN A 804 40.59 -45.94 5.38
CA ASN A 804 40.51 -45.60 3.96
C ASN A 804 40.90 -46.82 3.11
N SER A 805 39.99 -47.79 3.00
CA SER A 805 40.25 -49.10 2.37
C SER A 805 40.74 -49.06 0.92
N ASN A 806 40.49 -47.96 0.19
CA ASN A 806 40.92 -47.74 -1.19
C ASN A 806 42.27 -46.97 -1.30
N LEU A 807 42.81 -46.43 -0.21
CA LEU A 807 43.99 -45.56 -0.21
C LEU A 807 45.26 -46.39 -0.26
N THR A 808 45.69 -46.73 -1.48
CA THR A 808 46.88 -47.57 -1.72
C THR A 808 48.18 -46.78 -1.63
N CYS A 809 48.19 -45.50 -2.03
CA CYS A 809 49.37 -44.65 -2.05
C CYS A 809 49.07 -43.20 -1.62
N VAL A 810 50.02 -42.58 -0.91
CA VAL A 810 49.98 -41.21 -0.40
C VAL A 810 51.25 -40.47 -0.80
N LEU A 811 51.12 -39.24 -1.31
CA LEU A 811 52.27 -38.39 -1.65
C LEU A 811 52.78 -37.62 -0.41
N VAL A 812 54.09 -37.68 -0.19
CA VAL A 812 54.79 -37.21 1.03
C VAL A 812 56.10 -36.48 0.69
N ASP A 813 56.73 -35.81 1.65
CA ASP A 813 58.08 -35.23 1.46
C ASP A 813 59.23 -36.16 1.75
N ASP A 814 59.12 -37.01 2.78
CA ASP A 814 60.14 -37.98 3.17
C ASP A 814 59.46 -39.31 3.49
N VAL A 815 59.60 -40.29 2.60
CA VAL A 815 59.02 -41.63 2.77
C VAL A 815 59.60 -42.35 3.98
N THR A 816 60.88 -42.12 4.29
CA THR A 816 61.54 -42.75 5.44
C THR A 816 60.96 -42.22 6.75
N TYR A 817 60.65 -40.93 6.82
CA TYR A 817 59.99 -40.32 7.97
C TYR A 817 58.56 -40.84 8.12
N SER A 818 57.73 -40.77 7.07
CA SER A 818 56.33 -41.18 7.14
C SER A 818 56.18 -42.66 7.49
N THR A 819 56.93 -43.58 6.84
CA THR A 819 56.92 -45.02 7.18
C THR A 819 57.41 -45.31 8.60
N THR A 820 58.16 -44.41 9.24
CA THR A 820 58.70 -44.62 10.59
C THR A 820 57.80 -44.07 11.69
N ASN A 821 57.08 -42.96 11.45
CA ASN A 821 56.41 -42.20 12.49
C ASN A 821 54.88 -42.18 12.37
N TRP A 822 54.31 -42.32 11.17
CA TRP A 822 52.85 -42.30 10.98
C TRP A 822 52.33 -43.74 11.05
N THR A 823 51.77 -44.12 12.20
CA THR A 823 51.35 -45.50 12.50
C THR A 823 49.90 -45.80 12.17
N ASP A 824 49.04 -44.78 12.18
CA ASP A 824 47.59 -44.92 12.15
C ASP A 824 47.09 -44.83 10.70
N ILE A 825 47.59 -45.80 9.93
CA ILE A 825 47.41 -45.97 8.48
C ILE A 825 46.90 -47.38 8.17
N ASP A 826 46.23 -47.57 7.04
CA ASP A 826 45.82 -48.90 6.62
C ASP A 826 46.99 -49.74 6.07
N VAL A 827 46.90 -51.06 6.21
CA VAL A 827 47.99 -52.00 5.88
C VAL A 827 48.35 -52.06 4.38
N GLN A 828 47.46 -51.60 3.49
CA GLN A 828 47.72 -51.46 2.05
C GLN A 828 48.38 -50.13 1.67
N THR A 829 48.37 -49.14 2.56
CA THR A 829 48.82 -47.77 2.27
C THR A 829 50.34 -47.68 2.24
N ASN A 830 50.87 -47.10 1.17
CA ASN A 830 52.31 -46.86 0.98
C ASN A 830 52.56 -45.36 0.75
N PHE A 831 53.78 -44.89 1.01
CA PHE A 831 54.16 -43.50 0.83
C PHE A 831 55.07 -43.33 -0.41
N SER A 832 54.98 -42.20 -1.11
CA SER A 832 55.84 -41.86 -2.26
C SER A 832 56.25 -40.38 -2.29
N GLU A 833 57.51 -40.11 -2.64
CA GLU A 833 58.05 -38.74 -2.77
C GLU A 833 57.85 -38.14 -4.17
N THR A 834 57.45 -38.96 -5.16
CA THR A 834 57.45 -38.59 -6.58
C THR A 834 56.07 -38.63 -7.22
N ASP A 835 55.43 -39.80 -7.19
CA ASP A 835 54.13 -40.09 -7.80
C ASP A 835 53.56 -41.41 -7.26
N CYS A 836 52.25 -41.60 -7.41
CA CYS A 836 51.52 -42.81 -7.01
C CYS A 836 51.18 -43.72 -8.21
N TYR A 837 52.02 -43.71 -9.25
CA TYR A 837 51.80 -44.48 -10.48
C TYR A 837 52.94 -45.50 -10.72
N SER A 838 52.56 -46.76 -10.90
CA SER A 838 53.48 -47.76 -11.46
C SER A 838 53.50 -47.65 -12.98
N ARG A 839 54.68 -47.82 -13.59
CA ARG A 839 54.88 -47.65 -15.04
C ARG A 839 55.22 -48.97 -15.71
N LEU A 840 54.51 -49.28 -16.80
CA LEU A 840 54.66 -50.51 -17.58
C LEU A 840 55.16 -50.19 -19.00
N GLU A 841 56.27 -50.80 -19.39
CA GLU A 841 56.81 -50.78 -20.75
C GLU A 841 56.41 -52.08 -21.45
N LEU A 842 55.16 -52.13 -21.91
CA LEU A 842 54.54 -53.32 -22.50
C LEU A 842 54.87 -53.45 -23.98
N THR A 843 55.12 -54.68 -24.43
CA THR A 843 55.26 -55.02 -25.86
C THR A 843 54.42 -56.25 -26.19
N ALA A 844 53.58 -56.16 -27.23
CA ALA A 844 52.75 -57.25 -27.75
C ALA A 844 52.55 -57.09 -29.27
N ILE A 845 52.18 -58.16 -29.96
CA ILE A 845 51.88 -58.13 -31.41
C ILE A 845 50.51 -58.73 -31.67
N LEU A 846 49.69 -58.02 -32.44
CA LEU A 846 48.46 -58.52 -33.03
C LEU A 846 48.80 -59.29 -34.30
N GLN A 847 48.54 -60.60 -34.32
CA GLN A 847 48.86 -61.44 -35.47
C GLN A 847 48.16 -60.94 -36.75
N GLY A 848 46.92 -60.46 -36.65
CA GLY A 848 46.17 -59.90 -37.77
C GLY A 848 46.91 -58.75 -38.45
N ALA A 849 47.24 -57.72 -37.70
CA ALA A 849 47.96 -56.55 -38.19
C ALA A 849 49.40 -56.84 -38.64
N MET A 850 50.04 -57.89 -38.09
CA MET A 850 51.40 -58.33 -38.47
C MET A 850 51.42 -59.26 -39.70
N LEU A 851 50.28 -59.80 -40.15
CA LEU A 851 50.14 -60.48 -41.45
C LEU A 851 50.12 -59.48 -42.64
N ASN A 852 50.89 -58.40 -42.51
CA ASN A 852 50.93 -57.22 -43.38
C ASN A 852 51.29 -57.59 -44.83
N PRO A 853 50.41 -57.35 -45.83
CA PRO A 853 50.69 -57.67 -47.22
C PRO A 853 51.57 -56.63 -47.94
N ASN A 854 51.88 -55.50 -47.31
CA ASN A 854 52.58 -54.38 -47.94
C ASN A 854 54.10 -54.62 -47.98
N THR A 855 54.64 -54.84 -49.18
CA THR A 855 56.06 -55.15 -49.39
C THR A 855 56.97 -53.98 -49.01
N GLY A 856 57.90 -54.21 -48.08
CA GLY A 856 58.77 -53.20 -47.47
C GLY A 856 58.35 -52.78 -46.06
N GLU A 857 57.18 -53.21 -45.57
CA GLU A 857 56.67 -52.90 -44.23
C GLU A 857 56.49 -54.14 -43.34
N GLU A 858 56.93 -55.33 -43.77
CA GLU A 858 56.73 -56.64 -43.11
C GLU A 858 57.52 -56.81 -41.79
N THR A 859 58.15 -55.74 -41.30
CA THR A 859 58.83 -55.68 -39.99
C THR A 859 57.92 -55.08 -38.91
N TRP A 860 56.81 -54.45 -39.29
CA TRP A 860 55.89 -53.76 -38.41
C TRP A 860 54.44 -54.17 -38.69
N MET A 861 53.60 -54.14 -37.65
CA MET A 861 52.15 -54.19 -37.82
C MET A 861 51.69 -53.07 -38.74
N ARG A 862 50.61 -53.29 -39.47
CA ARG A 862 49.97 -52.28 -40.33
C ARG A 862 49.20 -51.22 -39.53
N ASP A 863 48.94 -50.05 -40.11
CA ASP A 863 48.17 -48.96 -39.49
C ASP A 863 47.02 -48.42 -40.38
N ASP A 864 46.46 -49.27 -41.24
CA ASP A 864 45.38 -48.92 -42.18
C ASP A 864 44.19 -48.25 -41.46
N LEU A 865 43.82 -48.73 -40.25
CA LEU A 865 42.79 -48.13 -39.39
C LEU A 865 43.08 -46.67 -39.03
N ARG A 866 44.34 -46.32 -38.72
CA ARG A 866 44.77 -44.95 -38.42
C ARG A 866 44.81 -44.10 -39.69
N ILE A 867 45.36 -44.65 -40.78
CA ILE A 867 45.44 -43.99 -42.10
C ILE A 867 44.04 -43.64 -42.64
N ALA A 868 43.05 -44.51 -42.41
CA ALA A 868 41.66 -44.30 -42.80
C ALA A 868 40.85 -43.42 -41.82
N GLY A 869 41.44 -43.00 -40.68
CA GLY A 869 40.76 -42.21 -39.66
C GLY A 869 39.68 -42.99 -38.90
N LEU A 870 39.84 -44.30 -38.76
CA LEU A 870 38.86 -45.22 -38.15
C LEU A 870 39.13 -45.51 -36.67
N VAL A 871 40.36 -45.36 -36.17
CA VAL A 871 40.66 -45.51 -34.73
C VAL A 871 39.84 -44.45 -33.95
N PRO A 872 38.96 -44.85 -33.01
CA PRO A 872 38.10 -43.93 -32.29
C PRO A 872 38.91 -43.12 -31.29
N ILE A 873 38.59 -41.84 -31.17
CA ILE A 873 39.27 -40.93 -30.23
C ILE A 873 38.97 -41.33 -28.78
N ALA A 874 37.75 -41.79 -28.48
CA ALA A 874 37.42 -42.41 -27.20
C ALA A 874 37.74 -43.91 -27.22
N SER A 875 38.12 -44.46 -26.07
CA SER A 875 38.37 -45.89 -25.88
C SER A 875 37.10 -46.72 -26.10
N PRO A 876 37.21 -47.96 -26.61
CA PRO A 876 36.10 -48.92 -26.63
C PRO A 876 35.89 -49.64 -25.28
N TYR A 877 36.76 -49.44 -24.29
CA TYR A 877 36.76 -50.19 -23.02
C TYR A 877 36.41 -49.33 -21.79
N THR A 878 36.97 -48.12 -21.69
CA THR A 878 36.76 -47.19 -20.57
C THR A 878 36.39 -45.77 -21.07
N PRO A 879 36.09 -44.80 -20.19
CA PRO A 879 35.81 -43.41 -20.58
C PRO A 879 37.00 -42.62 -21.16
N ASP A 880 38.20 -43.19 -21.24
CA ASP A 880 39.42 -42.52 -21.69
C ASP A 880 39.40 -42.10 -23.18
N ALA A 881 40.29 -41.18 -23.53
CA ALA A 881 40.44 -40.68 -24.91
C ALA A 881 41.90 -40.39 -25.30
N ILE A 882 42.20 -40.60 -26.58
CA ILE A 882 43.46 -40.24 -27.24
C ILE A 882 43.67 -38.73 -27.23
N GLN A 883 44.89 -38.30 -26.89
CA GLN A 883 45.27 -36.89 -26.91
C GLN A 883 45.40 -36.35 -28.34
N ALA A 884 45.14 -35.05 -28.51
CA ALA A 884 45.15 -34.40 -29.82
C ALA A 884 46.53 -34.48 -30.50
N GLY A 885 46.57 -34.94 -31.76
CA GLY A 885 47.78 -35.06 -32.56
C GLY A 885 48.46 -36.43 -32.52
N VAL A 886 48.07 -37.34 -31.61
CA VAL A 886 48.67 -38.69 -31.52
C VAL A 886 48.44 -39.53 -32.78
N LEU A 887 47.25 -39.43 -33.38
CA LEU A 887 46.91 -40.14 -34.63
C LEU A 887 47.64 -39.58 -35.87
N ASP A 888 48.29 -38.41 -35.78
CA ASP A 888 49.11 -37.86 -36.87
C ASP A 888 50.51 -38.52 -36.95
N ILE A 889 50.90 -39.30 -35.94
CA ILE A 889 52.22 -39.98 -35.90
C ILE A 889 52.28 -41.08 -36.97
N THR A 890 53.42 -41.19 -37.66
CA THR A 890 53.66 -42.11 -38.78
C THR A 890 54.91 -42.98 -38.58
N GLY A 891 54.97 -44.14 -39.26
CA GLY A 891 56.10 -45.07 -39.16
C GLY A 891 56.01 -45.96 -37.91
N ALA A 892 57.15 -46.46 -37.41
CA ALA A 892 57.21 -47.45 -36.31
C ALA A 892 56.39 -47.11 -35.04
N LYS A 893 56.15 -45.81 -34.77
CA LYS A 893 55.38 -45.32 -33.60
C LYS A 893 53.97 -44.83 -33.95
N ALA A 894 53.45 -45.12 -35.13
CA ALA A 894 52.05 -44.90 -35.46
C ALA A 894 51.15 -45.85 -34.65
N VAL A 895 49.97 -45.37 -34.24
CA VAL A 895 48.94 -46.18 -33.57
C VAL A 895 48.37 -47.21 -34.55
N VAL A 896 48.21 -48.45 -34.07
CA VAL A 896 47.53 -49.56 -34.73
C VAL A 896 46.10 -49.67 -34.22
N ASP A 897 45.94 -49.83 -32.90
CA ASP A 897 44.64 -50.01 -32.24
C ASP A 897 44.70 -49.74 -30.72
N TRP A 898 43.54 -49.77 -30.06
CA TRP A 898 43.39 -49.79 -28.61
C TRP A 898 43.60 -51.20 -28.01
N VAL A 899 44.21 -51.27 -26.83
CA VAL A 899 44.31 -52.46 -25.98
C VAL A 899 43.87 -52.14 -24.55
N LEU A 900 43.29 -53.13 -23.87
CA LEU A 900 42.97 -53.05 -22.44
C LEU A 900 44.04 -53.79 -21.64
N ILE A 901 44.68 -53.11 -20.69
CA ILE A 901 45.68 -53.66 -19.77
C ILE A 901 45.02 -53.91 -18.42
N GLU A 902 45.25 -55.06 -17.82
CA GLU A 902 44.77 -55.39 -16.47
C GLU A 902 45.94 -55.79 -15.56
N LEU A 903 45.96 -55.27 -14.34
CA LEU A 903 46.79 -55.81 -13.25
C LEU A 903 45.93 -56.74 -12.39
N ARG A 904 46.43 -57.93 -12.09
CA ARG A 904 45.75 -58.99 -11.34
C ARG A 904 46.55 -59.40 -10.10
N SER A 905 45.83 -59.83 -9.06
CA SER A 905 46.38 -60.04 -7.73
C SER A 905 47.50 -61.08 -7.69
N ALA A 906 48.54 -60.78 -6.91
CA ALA A 906 49.68 -61.68 -6.69
C ALA A 906 49.28 -63.07 -6.18
N THR A 907 48.18 -63.13 -5.43
CA THR A 907 47.70 -64.33 -4.71
C THR A 907 46.52 -65.02 -5.40
N ASP A 908 45.88 -64.35 -6.36
CA ASP A 908 44.69 -64.84 -7.08
C ASP A 908 44.62 -64.18 -8.46
N ASN A 909 44.97 -64.92 -9.52
CA ASN A 909 44.99 -64.38 -10.88
C ASN A 909 43.58 -64.15 -11.48
N THR A 910 42.52 -64.63 -10.84
CA THR A 910 41.13 -64.28 -11.21
C THR A 910 40.75 -62.87 -10.75
N SER A 911 41.40 -62.37 -9.69
CA SER A 911 41.12 -61.06 -9.09
C SER A 911 41.85 -59.94 -9.83
N ILE A 912 41.09 -59.10 -10.55
CA ILE A 912 41.59 -57.86 -11.16
C ILE A 912 41.71 -56.78 -10.07
N ILE A 913 42.85 -56.11 -10.02
CA ILE A 913 43.18 -55.01 -9.10
C ILE A 913 42.87 -53.66 -9.73
N THR A 914 43.27 -53.47 -10.99
CA THR A 914 43.04 -52.23 -11.74
C THR A 914 43.17 -52.50 -13.25
N THR A 915 42.53 -51.65 -14.05
CA THR A 915 42.47 -51.74 -15.51
C THR A 915 42.79 -50.38 -16.12
N MET A 916 43.54 -50.35 -17.21
CA MET A 916 43.94 -49.12 -17.91
C MET A 916 43.97 -49.35 -19.41
N ASP A 917 43.62 -48.33 -20.19
CA ASP A 917 43.72 -48.40 -21.64
C ASP A 917 45.11 -47.99 -22.16
N GLY A 918 45.52 -48.61 -23.26
CA GLY A 918 46.75 -48.30 -23.96
C GLY A 918 46.57 -48.29 -25.47
N LEU A 919 47.48 -47.58 -26.14
CA LEU A 919 47.59 -47.52 -27.59
C LEU A 919 48.69 -48.46 -28.03
N LEU A 920 48.35 -49.46 -28.85
CA LEU A 920 49.33 -50.34 -29.46
C LEU A 920 49.94 -49.64 -30.69
N LEU A 921 51.26 -49.62 -30.78
CA LEU A 921 52.00 -48.98 -31.88
C LEU A 921 52.53 -50.00 -32.89
N ARG A 922 52.85 -49.55 -34.11
CA ARG A 922 53.28 -50.40 -35.24
C ARG A 922 54.46 -51.34 -34.94
N ASP A 923 55.37 -50.95 -34.04
CA ASP A 923 56.51 -51.77 -33.61
C ASP A 923 56.21 -52.76 -32.47
N GLY A 924 54.98 -52.79 -31.96
CA GLY A 924 54.52 -53.67 -30.89
C GLY A 924 54.57 -53.05 -29.49
N SER A 925 55.18 -51.88 -29.32
CA SER A 925 55.13 -51.19 -28.02
C SER A 925 53.72 -50.68 -27.71
N ILE A 926 53.33 -50.72 -26.43
CA ILE A 926 52.07 -50.18 -25.92
C ILE A 926 52.38 -48.98 -25.03
N VAL A 927 51.67 -47.88 -25.27
CA VAL A 927 51.85 -46.58 -24.59
C VAL A 927 50.51 -46.07 -24.02
N SER A 928 50.56 -45.10 -23.12
CA SER A 928 49.37 -44.38 -22.66
C SER A 928 48.71 -43.54 -23.79
N THR A 929 47.57 -42.92 -23.48
CA THR A 929 46.75 -42.13 -24.43
C THR A 929 47.43 -40.87 -25.00
N ASP A 930 48.62 -40.51 -24.52
CA ASP A 930 49.51 -39.48 -25.06
C ASP A 930 50.35 -39.97 -26.27
N GLY A 931 50.31 -41.26 -26.58
CA GLY A 931 51.05 -41.87 -27.70
C GLY A 931 52.57 -41.98 -27.48
N VAL A 932 53.09 -41.70 -26.28
CA VAL A 932 54.54 -41.59 -26.03
C VAL A 932 54.96 -42.22 -24.70
N SER A 933 54.20 -42.05 -23.63
CA SER A 933 54.58 -42.48 -22.28
C SER A 933 54.29 -43.96 -22.03
N SER A 934 55.14 -44.61 -21.23
CA SER A 934 54.91 -45.95 -20.68
C SER A 934 53.57 -46.00 -19.92
N VAL A 935 52.82 -47.10 -20.03
CA VAL A 935 51.46 -47.20 -19.47
C VAL A 935 51.49 -46.99 -17.96
N MET A 936 50.76 -45.97 -17.48
CA MET A 936 50.67 -45.63 -16.07
C MET A 936 49.50 -46.34 -15.41
N MET A 937 49.78 -47.24 -14.46
CA MET A 937 48.77 -47.95 -13.66
C MET A 937 48.68 -47.30 -12.27
N PHE A 938 47.45 -47.02 -11.81
CA PHE A 938 47.22 -46.63 -10.42
C PHE A 938 47.27 -47.88 -9.51
N ALA A 939 48.48 -48.31 -9.19
CA ALA A 939 48.80 -49.45 -8.36
C ALA A 939 50.17 -49.28 -7.70
N ASN A 940 50.32 -49.80 -6.48
CA ASN A 940 51.58 -49.79 -5.73
C ASN A 940 52.68 -50.59 -6.44
N THR A 941 53.94 -50.24 -6.16
CA THR A 941 55.08 -51.04 -6.61
C THR A 941 55.06 -52.41 -5.92
N GLY A 942 54.89 -53.48 -6.70
CA GLY A 942 54.62 -54.82 -6.17
C GLY A 942 54.57 -55.87 -7.28
N SER A 943 54.35 -57.14 -6.93
CA SER A 943 54.30 -58.23 -7.91
C SER A 943 52.87 -58.55 -8.34
N TYR A 944 52.55 -58.42 -9.62
CA TYR A 944 51.21 -58.63 -10.18
C TYR A 944 51.25 -59.57 -11.39
N TYR A 945 50.16 -60.26 -11.68
CA TYR A 945 49.97 -60.79 -13.03
C TYR A 945 49.54 -59.64 -13.95
N VAL A 946 50.10 -59.57 -15.15
CA VAL A 946 49.76 -58.54 -16.14
C VAL A 946 49.06 -59.22 -17.31
N SER A 947 47.91 -58.70 -17.73
CA SER A 947 47.20 -59.16 -18.94
C SER A 947 46.91 -58.05 -19.93
N ILE A 948 46.79 -58.44 -21.20
CA ILE A 948 46.45 -57.60 -22.34
C ILE A 948 45.27 -58.26 -23.06
N LYS A 949 44.16 -57.52 -23.19
CA LYS A 949 42.97 -57.89 -23.98
C LYS A 949 42.84 -56.99 -25.21
N HIS A 950 42.24 -57.51 -26.27
CA HIS A 950 42.04 -56.81 -27.54
C HIS A 950 40.69 -57.17 -28.17
N ARG A 951 40.11 -56.27 -28.99
CA ARG A 951 38.70 -56.37 -29.45
C ARG A 951 38.36 -57.56 -30.35
N ASN A 952 39.36 -58.30 -30.83
CA ASN A 952 39.21 -59.39 -31.80
C ASN A 952 40.40 -60.39 -31.84
N HIS A 953 41.22 -60.40 -30.79
CA HIS A 953 42.34 -61.32 -30.63
C HIS A 953 42.29 -61.89 -29.22
N LEU A 954 42.56 -63.18 -29.07
CA LEU A 954 42.56 -63.85 -27.76
C LEU A 954 43.57 -63.15 -26.82
N GLY A 955 43.10 -62.79 -25.62
CA GLY A 955 43.88 -62.13 -24.58
C GLY A 955 44.98 -63.02 -24.02
N ILE A 956 45.97 -62.35 -23.43
CA ILE A 956 47.19 -62.96 -22.89
C ILE A 956 47.47 -62.43 -21.48
N MET A 957 48.06 -63.27 -20.62
CA MET A 957 48.47 -62.93 -19.26
C MET A 957 49.87 -63.47 -18.98
N SER A 958 50.62 -62.88 -18.06
CA SER A 958 51.88 -63.46 -17.58
C SER A 958 51.67 -64.79 -16.83
N ASN A 959 52.58 -65.75 -16.99
CA ASN A 959 52.57 -67.06 -16.31
C ASN A 959 53.03 -67.00 -14.85
N SER A 960 53.61 -65.88 -14.46
CA SER A 960 54.18 -65.58 -13.15
C SER A 960 53.98 -64.10 -12.85
N THR A 961 54.11 -63.73 -11.57
CA THR A 961 53.95 -62.34 -11.16
C THR A 961 55.18 -61.51 -11.49
N ILE A 962 54.95 -60.33 -12.05
CA ILE A 962 55.97 -59.36 -12.48
C ILE A 962 56.02 -58.23 -11.45
N THR A 963 57.21 -57.90 -10.95
CA THR A 963 57.39 -56.78 -10.01
C THR A 963 57.40 -55.45 -10.77
N ILE A 964 56.30 -54.70 -10.66
CA ILE A 964 56.13 -53.37 -11.28
C ILE A 964 56.76 -52.27 -10.42
N SER A 965 57.21 -51.20 -11.07
CA SER A 965 57.95 -50.09 -10.46
C SER A 965 57.50 -48.74 -11.01
N ASN A 966 57.75 -47.66 -10.28
CA ASN A 966 57.51 -46.29 -10.78
C ASN A 966 58.54 -45.85 -11.85
N THR A 967 59.68 -46.53 -11.97
CA THR A 967 60.75 -46.23 -12.95
C THR A 967 60.53 -46.81 -14.35
N GLY A 968 59.48 -47.62 -14.55
CA GLY A 968 59.25 -48.39 -15.77
C GLY A 968 59.70 -49.84 -15.63
N THR A 969 58.76 -50.77 -15.72
CA THR A 969 59.02 -52.21 -15.76
C THR A 969 58.70 -52.75 -17.16
N ALA A 970 59.71 -53.28 -17.84
CA ALA A 970 59.57 -53.89 -19.16
C ALA A 970 58.86 -55.25 -19.11
N VAL A 971 57.84 -55.41 -19.96
CA VAL A 971 57.01 -56.62 -20.07
C VAL A 971 56.81 -56.95 -21.54
N ASP A 972 57.68 -57.82 -22.07
CA ASP A 972 57.67 -58.24 -23.47
C ASP A 972 56.98 -59.59 -23.63
N PHE A 973 55.79 -59.58 -24.23
CA PHE A 973 55.04 -60.78 -24.59
C PHE A 973 55.43 -61.35 -25.97
N THR A 974 56.41 -60.78 -26.66
CA THR A 974 56.72 -61.10 -28.06
C THR A 974 57.88 -62.09 -28.25
N ASP A 975 58.84 -62.17 -27.31
CA ASP A 975 60.00 -63.08 -27.46
C ASP A 975 59.60 -64.57 -27.42
N ALA A 976 59.65 -65.21 -28.59
CA ALA A 976 59.38 -66.63 -28.75
C ALA A 976 60.39 -67.55 -28.03
N ASN A 977 61.55 -67.02 -27.61
CA ASN A 977 62.60 -67.76 -26.92
C ASN A 977 62.46 -67.69 -25.39
N ASN A 978 61.71 -66.72 -24.87
CA ASN A 978 61.52 -66.47 -23.44
C ASN A 978 60.06 -66.09 -23.13
N GLN A 979 59.11 -66.90 -23.62
CA GLN A 979 57.68 -66.64 -23.44
C GLN A 979 57.29 -66.52 -21.97
N ILE A 980 56.81 -65.34 -21.59
CA ILE A 980 56.32 -65.04 -20.24
C ILE A 980 54.84 -65.38 -20.05
N THR A 981 54.18 -66.02 -21.03
CA THR A 981 52.71 -66.10 -21.13
C THR A 981 52.12 -67.33 -20.43
N TYR A 982 50.97 -67.16 -19.79
CA TYR A 982 50.17 -68.19 -19.09
C TYR A 982 49.51 -69.16 -20.08
N GLY A 983 49.22 -70.38 -19.62
CA GLY A 983 48.59 -71.43 -20.45
C GLY A 983 49.57 -72.21 -21.32
N THR A 984 49.08 -72.81 -22.40
CA THR A 984 49.88 -73.51 -23.42
C THR A 984 49.40 -73.11 -24.80
N ASP A 985 50.32 -72.85 -25.73
CA ASP A 985 50.03 -72.32 -27.07
C ASP A 985 49.19 -71.02 -27.06
N ALA A 986 49.24 -70.23 -25.98
CA ALA A 986 48.49 -68.98 -25.78
C ALA A 986 48.71 -67.90 -26.86
N GLN A 987 49.79 -68.03 -27.62
CA GLN A 987 50.22 -67.12 -28.67
C GLN A 987 50.77 -67.90 -29.85
N THR A 988 50.94 -67.22 -30.98
CA THR A 988 51.29 -67.85 -32.26
C THR A 988 52.53 -67.25 -32.91
N SER A 989 53.36 -68.11 -33.49
CA SER A 989 54.43 -67.72 -34.41
C SER A 989 53.97 -67.75 -35.87
N LEU A 990 52.69 -68.06 -36.15
CA LEU A 990 52.19 -68.32 -37.49
C LEU A 990 52.12 -67.06 -38.36
N GLY A 991 53.17 -66.84 -39.14
CA GLY A 991 53.33 -65.66 -40.00
C GLY A 991 53.94 -64.45 -39.29
N MET A 992 54.44 -64.62 -38.06
CA MET A 992 55.18 -63.60 -37.34
C MET A 992 56.66 -63.58 -37.79
N PRO A 993 57.41 -62.48 -37.55
CA PRO A 993 58.85 -62.45 -37.77
C PRO A 993 59.60 -63.55 -36.99
N THR A 994 60.80 -63.91 -37.46
CA THR A 994 61.57 -64.99 -36.82
C THR A 994 62.00 -64.61 -35.41
N GLY A 995 61.54 -65.38 -34.42
CA GLY A 995 61.77 -65.12 -32.99
C GLY A 995 60.65 -64.35 -32.29
N ILE A 996 59.59 -63.97 -33.01
CA ILE A 996 58.43 -63.25 -32.47
C ILE A 996 57.20 -64.17 -32.39
N VAL A 997 56.39 -64.00 -31.34
CA VAL A 997 55.00 -64.46 -31.27
C VAL A 997 54.02 -63.29 -31.11
N GLY A 998 52.78 -63.50 -31.55
CA GLY A 998 51.67 -62.57 -31.39
C GLY A 998 50.42 -63.22 -30.79
N MET A 999 49.48 -62.40 -30.35
CA MET A 999 48.13 -62.80 -29.91
C MET A 999 47.38 -63.47 -31.07
N TRP A 1000 46.61 -64.53 -30.82
CA TRP A 1000 45.83 -65.21 -31.86
C TRP A 1000 44.73 -64.31 -32.41
N THR A 1001 44.72 -64.09 -33.73
CA THR A 1001 43.66 -63.30 -34.36
C THR A 1001 42.40 -64.11 -34.66
N GLY A 1002 41.23 -63.50 -34.48
CA GLY A 1002 39.97 -63.95 -35.09
C GLY A 1002 38.81 -64.27 -34.15
N ASP A 1003 38.94 -64.05 -32.83
CA ASP A 1003 37.78 -64.07 -31.91
C ASP A 1003 36.94 -62.81 -32.18
N VAL A 1004 36.12 -62.86 -33.23
CA VAL A 1004 35.34 -61.68 -33.67
C VAL A 1004 33.99 -61.58 -32.97
N ASN A 1005 33.71 -62.51 -32.06
CA ASN A 1005 32.45 -62.65 -31.37
C ASN A 1005 32.55 -62.28 -29.87
N GLY A 1006 33.74 -62.41 -29.27
CA GLY A 1006 34.04 -62.02 -27.90
C GLY A 1006 33.68 -63.09 -26.86
N ASP A 1007 33.67 -64.38 -27.24
CA ASP A 1007 33.46 -65.50 -26.30
C ASP A 1007 34.75 -66.13 -25.77
N GLY A 1008 35.92 -65.64 -26.18
CA GLY A 1008 37.23 -66.17 -25.80
C GLY A 1008 37.58 -67.48 -26.52
N ILE A 1009 36.87 -67.84 -27.61
CA ILE A 1009 37.05 -69.14 -28.29
C ILE A 1009 37.14 -68.96 -29.81
N LEU A 1010 38.37 -68.86 -30.33
CA LEU A 1010 38.59 -68.90 -31.78
C LEU A 1010 38.17 -70.27 -32.35
N GLN A 1011 37.12 -70.29 -33.17
CA GLN A 1011 36.62 -71.50 -33.81
C GLN A 1011 36.13 -71.24 -35.24
N TYR A 1012 36.80 -71.82 -36.25
CA TYR A 1012 36.37 -71.66 -37.64
C TYR A 1012 35.00 -72.33 -37.94
N THR A 1013 34.73 -73.53 -37.39
CA THR A 1013 33.43 -74.23 -37.48
C THR A 1013 33.14 -75.00 -36.20
N GLY A 1014 31.89 -75.09 -35.74
CA GLY A 1014 31.56 -75.89 -34.54
C GLY A 1014 30.31 -75.42 -33.81
N ALA A 1015 30.43 -75.21 -32.50
CA ALA A 1015 29.34 -74.83 -31.59
C ALA A 1015 29.16 -73.30 -31.49
N THR A 1016 30.26 -72.55 -31.31
CA THR A 1016 30.29 -71.08 -31.31
C THR A 1016 31.34 -70.58 -32.32
N PRO A 1017 31.17 -70.84 -33.62
CA PRO A 1017 32.15 -70.41 -34.60
C PRO A 1017 32.11 -68.91 -34.88
N ASP A 1018 33.27 -68.30 -35.09
CA ASP A 1018 33.45 -66.89 -35.46
C ASP A 1018 33.04 -66.59 -36.91
N THR A 1019 33.28 -67.55 -37.81
CA THR A 1019 33.11 -67.40 -39.27
C THR A 1019 31.72 -66.84 -39.68
N PRO A 1020 30.58 -67.25 -39.07
CA PRO A 1020 29.28 -66.66 -39.31
C PRO A 1020 29.09 -65.24 -38.76
N SER A 1021 29.84 -64.80 -37.75
CA SER A 1021 29.80 -63.42 -37.25
C SER A 1021 30.31 -62.45 -38.32
N ILE A 1022 31.42 -62.78 -38.97
CA ILE A 1022 31.97 -62.04 -40.12
C ILE A 1022 30.95 -62.00 -41.27
N LEU A 1023 30.30 -63.12 -41.59
CA LEU A 1023 29.24 -63.16 -42.61
C LEU A 1023 28.04 -62.29 -42.21
N SER A 1024 27.62 -62.35 -40.95
CA SER A 1024 26.48 -61.59 -40.42
C SER A 1024 26.75 -60.10 -40.47
N ASN A 1025 27.94 -59.66 -40.06
CA ASN A 1025 28.40 -58.28 -40.16
C ASN A 1025 28.38 -57.79 -41.61
N VAL A 1026 28.96 -58.58 -42.54
CA VAL A 1026 29.00 -58.25 -43.97
C VAL A 1026 27.60 -58.17 -44.59
N LEU A 1027 26.69 -59.10 -44.29
CA LEU A 1027 25.35 -59.13 -44.88
C LEU A 1027 24.36 -58.12 -44.29
N ASN A 1028 24.58 -57.64 -43.06
CA ASN A 1028 23.69 -56.70 -42.38
C ASN A 1028 24.21 -55.25 -42.40
N ASP A 1029 25.36 -54.95 -43.01
CA ASP A 1029 25.82 -53.58 -43.19
C ASP A 1029 24.83 -52.74 -44.02
N VAL A 1030 24.62 -51.50 -43.58
CA VAL A 1030 23.63 -50.57 -44.17
C VAL A 1030 23.96 -50.15 -45.61
N GLY A 1031 25.23 -50.24 -46.02
CA GLY A 1031 25.64 -50.03 -47.41
C GLY A 1031 25.58 -51.28 -48.28
N ASN A 1032 25.45 -52.48 -47.71
CA ASN A 1032 25.32 -53.73 -48.47
C ASN A 1032 23.87 -54.03 -48.91
N PHE A 1033 23.21 -53.05 -49.55
CA PHE A 1033 21.80 -53.15 -50.00
C PHE A 1033 21.51 -54.24 -51.06
N LEU A 1034 22.53 -55.02 -51.47
CA LEU A 1034 22.44 -56.18 -52.36
C LEU A 1034 22.72 -57.51 -51.65
N ASN A 1035 22.99 -57.50 -50.34
CA ASN A 1035 23.31 -58.65 -49.49
C ASN A 1035 24.43 -59.53 -50.09
N LEU A 1036 25.50 -58.89 -50.58
CA LEU A 1036 26.62 -59.58 -51.23
C LEU A 1036 27.63 -60.04 -50.16
N PRO A 1037 28.02 -61.33 -50.11
CA PRO A 1037 29.10 -61.80 -49.24
C PRO A 1037 30.49 -61.34 -49.70
N THR A 1038 30.56 -60.58 -50.80
CA THR A 1038 31.75 -59.91 -51.34
C THR A 1038 31.75 -58.39 -51.16
N TYR A 1039 30.86 -57.88 -50.31
CA TYR A 1039 30.93 -56.51 -49.83
C TYR A 1039 32.12 -56.35 -48.85
N ASN A 1040 32.57 -55.12 -48.61
CA ASN A 1040 33.60 -54.81 -47.61
C ASN A 1040 33.01 -53.80 -46.61
N VAL A 1041 32.94 -54.17 -45.33
CA VAL A 1041 32.41 -53.32 -44.26
C VAL A 1041 33.54 -52.45 -43.73
N THR A 1042 33.76 -51.31 -44.38
CA THR A 1042 34.76 -50.33 -43.98
C THR A 1042 34.37 -49.67 -42.66
N GLY A 1043 35.21 -49.81 -41.64
CA GLY A 1043 34.96 -49.26 -40.31
C GLY A 1043 35.79 -49.90 -39.20
N TYR A 1044 35.75 -49.29 -38.01
CA TYR A 1044 36.32 -49.85 -36.79
C TYR A 1044 35.44 -51.00 -36.29
N ASN A 1045 35.94 -52.23 -36.40
CA ASN A 1045 35.08 -53.43 -36.35
C ASN A 1045 35.86 -54.62 -35.77
N ALA A 1046 35.23 -55.39 -34.88
CA ALA A 1046 35.82 -56.65 -34.41
C ALA A 1046 36.03 -57.66 -35.55
N ASN A 1047 35.14 -57.64 -36.56
CA ASN A 1047 35.14 -58.57 -37.69
C ASN A 1047 36.24 -58.31 -38.75
N ASP A 1048 36.98 -57.20 -38.62
CA ASP A 1048 38.19 -56.89 -39.40
C ASP A 1048 39.39 -57.59 -38.72
N VAL A 1049 39.71 -58.79 -39.18
CA VAL A 1049 40.65 -59.72 -38.56
C VAL A 1049 42.08 -59.41 -38.99
N ASP A 1050 42.28 -59.10 -40.27
CA ASP A 1050 43.61 -58.72 -40.79
C ASP A 1050 43.97 -57.24 -40.54
N MET A 1051 43.04 -56.47 -39.93
CA MET A 1051 43.19 -55.08 -39.50
C MET A 1051 43.37 -54.09 -40.67
N ASN A 1052 42.73 -54.34 -41.83
CA ASN A 1052 42.77 -53.44 -42.99
C ASN A 1052 41.83 -52.23 -42.90
N GLY A 1053 40.99 -52.15 -41.87
CA GLY A 1053 39.89 -51.19 -41.79
C GLY A 1053 38.64 -51.63 -42.56
N GLY A 1054 38.50 -52.93 -42.87
CA GLY A 1054 37.43 -53.44 -43.71
C GLY A 1054 37.17 -54.94 -43.55
N ALA A 1055 36.04 -55.30 -42.94
CA ALA A 1055 35.66 -56.71 -42.78
C ALA A 1055 35.01 -57.28 -44.07
N GLN A 1056 35.50 -58.42 -44.55
CA GLN A 1056 35.03 -59.09 -45.77
C GLN A 1056 34.97 -60.62 -45.61
N TYR A 1057 33.80 -61.22 -45.92
CA TYR A 1057 33.61 -62.66 -45.77
C TYR A 1057 34.26 -63.48 -46.89
N THR A 1058 34.11 -63.03 -48.14
CA THR A 1058 34.73 -63.59 -49.35
C THR A 1058 35.13 -62.47 -50.30
N GLY A 1059 36.20 -62.58 -51.08
CA GLY A 1059 36.53 -61.56 -52.09
C GLY A 1059 38.01 -61.39 -52.36
N ALA A 1060 38.48 -60.14 -52.31
CA ALA A 1060 39.86 -59.76 -52.63
C ALA A 1060 40.79 -59.87 -51.41
N ALA A 1061 40.31 -59.49 -50.23
CA ALA A 1061 41.00 -59.65 -48.95
C ALA A 1061 39.97 -60.10 -47.89
N PRO A 1062 39.56 -61.38 -47.88
CA PRO A 1062 38.62 -61.89 -46.91
C PRO A 1062 39.30 -62.31 -45.60
N ASP A 1063 38.61 -62.08 -44.48
CA ASP A 1063 39.07 -62.38 -43.12
C ASP A 1063 38.95 -63.86 -42.73
N SER A 1064 37.87 -64.51 -43.18
CA SER A 1064 37.50 -65.87 -42.80
C SER A 1064 38.59 -66.96 -43.02
N PRO A 1065 39.54 -66.86 -43.99
CA PRO A 1065 40.65 -67.80 -44.10
C PRO A 1065 41.68 -67.68 -42.98
N ASN A 1066 41.82 -66.53 -42.30
CA ASN A 1066 42.78 -66.37 -41.20
C ASN A 1066 42.36 -67.21 -39.98
N LEU A 1067 41.05 -67.21 -39.65
CA LEU A 1067 40.45 -68.11 -38.66
C LEU A 1067 40.76 -69.57 -38.99
N LEU A 1068 40.47 -70.02 -40.22
CA LEU A 1068 40.76 -71.40 -40.66
C LEU A 1068 42.25 -71.73 -40.56
N LYS A 1069 43.12 -70.83 -41.01
CA LYS A 1069 44.57 -70.98 -41.01
C LYS A 1069 45.10 -71.12 -39.57
N ASN A 1070 44.58 -70.33 -38.63
CA ASN A 1070 44.90 -70.42 -37.21
C ASN A 1070 44.40 -71.73 -36.61
N THR A 1071 43.10 -72.04 -36.74
CA THR A 1071 42.50 -73.30 -36.29
C THR A 1071 43.30 -74.52 -36.78
N LEU A 1072 43.68 -74.59 -38.05
CA LEU A 1072 44.41 -75.72 -38.63
C LEU A 1072 45.90 -75.78 -38.29
N SER A 1073 46.52 -74.66 -37.90
CA SER A 1073 47.97 -74.59 -37.63
C SER A 1073 48.32 -74.55 -36.15
N HIS A 1074 47.32 -74.50 -35.26
CA HIS A 1074 47.51 -74.57 -33.82
C HIS A 1074 48.23 -75.88 -33.42
N PRO A 1075 49.31 -75.86 -32.60
CA PRO A 1075 50.10 -77.06 -32.32
C PRO A 1075 49.31 -78.21 -31.68
N GLY A 1076 48.32 -77.88 -30.84
CA GLY A 1076 47.36 -78.84 -30.29
C GLY A 1076 46.41 -79.51 -31.30
N ASN A 1077 46.26 -79.00 -32.53
CA ASN A 1077 45.36 -79.56 -33.55
C ASN A 1077 46.05 -80.58 -34.47
N PHE A 1078 46.68 -81.60 -33.88
CA PHE A 1078 47.44 -82.64 -34.60
C PHE A 1078 46.62 -83.53 -35.56
N LEU A 1079 45.30 -83.30 -35.67
CA LEU A 1079 44.40 -83.95 -36.63
C LEU A 1079 43.92 -83.00 -37.76
N ASN A 1080 44.35 -81.74 -37.76
CA ASN A 1080 43.95 -80.69 -38.71
C ASN A 1080 42.42 -80.57 -38.83
N LEU A 1081 41.71 -80.60 -37.70
CA LEU A 1081 40.25 -80.48 -37.65
C LEU A 1081 39.83 -79.02 -37.77
N SER A 1082 38.96 -78.70 -38.72
CA SER A 1082 38.35 -77.36 -38.84
C SER A 1082 37.42 -77.02 -37.66
N THR A 1083 37.12 -78.02 -36.80
CA THR A 1083 36.29 -77.91 -35.60
C THR A 1083 37.09 -77.85 -34.29
N PHE A 1084 38.41 -77.63 -34.38
CA PHE A 1084 39.23 -77.35 -33.22
C PHE A 1084 38.94 -75.91 -32.73
N SER A 1085 38.90 -75.72 -31.42
CA SER A 1085 38.78 -74.43 -30.75
C SER A 1085 40.11 -74.04 -30.13
N ILE A 1086 40.62 -72.84 -30.40
CA ILE A 1086 41.69 -72.24 -29.60
C ILE A 1086 41.00 -71.38 -28.54
N THR A 1087 41.11 -71.77 -27.27
CA THR A 1087 40.51 -71.03 -26.16
C THR A 1087 41.53 -70.06 -25.58
N GLU A 1088 41.08 -68.86 -25.24
CA GLU A 1088 41.85 -67.85 -24.53
C GLU A 1088 42.57 -68.44 -23.31
N GLN A 1089 43.77 -67.93 -22.98
CA GLN A 1089 44.56 -68.41 -21.86
C GLN A 1089 44.58 -67.36 -20.74
N LEU A 1090 43.38 -66.96 -20.32
CA LEU A 1090 43.11 -66.21 -19.10
C LEU A 1090 42.50 -67.15 -18.03
N PRO A 1091 42.48 -66.77 -16.74
CA PRO A 1091 42.01 -67.63 -15.66
C PRO A 1091 40.50 -67.46 -15.34
N GLU A 1092 39.70 -67.01 -16.32
CA GLU A 1092 38.28 -66.64 -16.19
C GLU A 1092 37.31 -67.81 -16.48
#